data_AF-A0AAW9E5U0-F1
#
_entry.id   AF-A0AAW9E5U0-F1
#
_cell.length_a   1.000
_cell.length_b   1.000
_cell.length_c   1.000
_cell.angle_alpha   90.00
_cell.angle_beta   90.00
_cell.angle_gamma   90.00
#
_symmetry.space_group_name_H-M   'P 1'
#
loop_
_entity.id
_entity.type
_entity.pdbx_description
1 polymer ?
#
loop_
_entity_poly.entity_id
_entity_poly.type
_entity_poly.pdbx_seq_one_letter_code
_entity_poly.pdbx_strand_id
1 'polypeptide(L)'
;MTVVIKNSQIDVNSWYQKVTLTFTNESHRAVDLNQAAISFTASGHPDPWGNTGGTLKGDRSLTLRDTAQGTLEFNEIIINNSSELLLQAGESGTLFFSLAATQVPVKMSTFTLTLTDDTADEVEPEPEVPADDTADEVEPEPEVPADDTADEVEPEPEVPADDTADEVEPESPVDDTMTGAALTLVSGEVKASSWYQRIALTLTNQYSQSVDINQLKLGFTATAHPDPYSPFSGTMLGNQAVTLTSDGGWPTEKNTITINNDGEYLLASGKSAVLEFYLSATQTPVVLSDLTATLAHDPGRQGQIIVQFPAQAQSTSLKPEIELQYPDGRQQRFAGEWGASLTIGDLSAGSYGITVLELCNDEMRISPVAESYTLKLSSGNAVERCQIAYQPAAIFAAIELLLADDELEGAEVVVELWSEAGVRERTLTLMANQPQRVTRLLANHQYAICLQPTTMNNQLLTTSAQPATFVPKVGTTAQAGVALQKTPVASDNFVEVAVTVLGLPQGAAAQRYRFCCGSHQYSFVLQSDTRQQKLPLRLSAGEYSVQVADVYIAGTPWRCDVSAPLRLLQSVNNVTLEFIQGVPLQVKGWPNYLAHGGVTVNAAETVDLYRNVPFSALFKYDGFDGGGDPIPAAEVDTNGDGFLDYASLPIHKTVPLVREIEADAGRAVMPVMVVYTANASGGSAVSDLQDEQRLRNHFGSFITQCLAAQSWKDDQHPVPATFVLNPDFLGAMQQEPYGYTALRKANSVQVNVQLAAAINALPSMPGFSAPTLPTFSNDLYGYVQAINYIVRQFAPDIAFGWQTNVWATGTADWLLRANAAPREQGAAIADFINELGVYGGDYAPDFIVFDKFERDCFSPDALAHYGWNATCWFNYLGMVKEVARALQKPAMLWQIPGGHMPTVAEGTSKIAAAHFASGGTFFMGDSRIGSDINAITPTLLNTAMNSTTYGVATVGDFLRRDGGYDWSQMQALNLPDYNVFAVLWGGGSTVSITTIHSNGEDGGWLSEKMAEYYAAPRYFS
;
A
#
# COMPACT_ATOMS: atom_id res chain seq x y z
N MET A 1 47.75 -16.82 24.29
CA MET A 1 47.19 -18.19 24.50
C MET A 1 46.30 -18.53 23.31
N THR A 2 45.94 -19.79 23.09
CA THR A 2 45.32 -20.21 21.81
C THR A 2 43.80 -20.42 21.93
N VAL A 3 43.05 -19.31 21.89
CA VAL A 3 41.64 -19.34 21.47
C VAL A 3 41.61 -19.08 19.97
N VAL A 4 41.06 -20.01 19.19
CA VAL A 4 40.99 -19.88 17.72
C VAL A 4 39.62 -19.35 17.33
N ILE A 5 39.60 -18.27 16.54
CA ILE A 5 38.37 -17.68 15.98
C ILE A 5 38.17 -18.20 14.56
N LYS A 6 36.94 -18.55 14.21
CA LYS A 6 36.49 -18.78 12.82
C LYS A 6 35.19 -18.04 12.59
N ASN A 7 35.09 -17.27 11.50
CA ASN A 7 33.85 -16.63 11.09
C ASN A 7 33.03 -17.48 10.11
N SER A 8 31.73 -17.21 10.04
CA SER A 8 30.85 -17.64 8.97
C SER A 8 31.34 -17.14 7.61
N GLN A 9 30.89 -17.78 6.52
CA GLN A 9 31.08 -17.23 5.18
C GLN A 9 30.50 -15.81 5.14
N ILE A 10 31.31 -14.87 4.65
CA ILE A 10 30.91 -13.48 4.41
C ILE A 10 30.35 -13.43 2.99
N ASP A 11 29.13 -12.91 2.84
CA ASP A 11 28.63 -12.57 1.52
C ASP A 11 29.20 -11.21 1.13
N VAL A 12 30.21 -11.21 0.28
CA VAL A 12 30.82 -9.97 -0.20
C VAL A 12 29.84 -9.07 -0.95
N ASN A 13 28.67 -9.55 -1.36
CA ASN A 13 27.67 -8.76 -2.08
C ASN A 13 26.54 -8.20 -1.20
N SER A 14 26.40 -8.65 0.06
CA SER A 14 25.34 -8.14 0.94
C SER A 14 25.80 -6.93 1.75
N TRP A 15 25.08 -5.81 1.62
CA TRP A 15 25.33 -4.60 2.40
C TRP A 15 24.94 -4.74 3.88
N TYR A 16 24.11 -5.72 4.24
CA TYR A 16 23.76 -6.03 5.63
C TYR A 16 23.76 -7.53 5.86
N GLN A 17 24.55 -8.03 6.82
CA GLN A 17 24.70 -9.47 6.99
C GLN A 17 25.04 -9.91 8.41
N LYS A 18 24.58 -11.11 8.77
CA LYS A 18 24.90 -11.75 10.05
C LYS A 18 26.30 -12.38 10.00
N VAL A 19 27.26 -11.77 10.68
CA VAL A 19 28.57 -12.37 10.95
C VAL A 19 28.47 -13.24 12.20
N THR A 20 28.84 -14.51 12.11
CA THR A 20 28.90 -15.43 13.26
C THR A 20 30.34 -15.87 13.49
N LEU A 21 30.89 -15.55 14.65
CA LEU A 21 32.19 -15.98 15.14
C LEU A 21 32.04 -17.20 16.03
N THR A 22 32.87 -18.21 15.80
CA THR A 22 33.03 -19.39 16.66
C THR A 22 34.43 -19.34 17.27
N PHE A 23 34.49 -19.40 18.61
CA PHE A 23 35.70 -19.39 19.41
C PHE A 23 35.93 -20.79 19.95
N THR A 24 37.09 -21.39 19.68
CA THR A 24 37.49 -22.70 20.22
C THR A 24 38.66 -22.51 21.18
N ASN A 25 38.52 -22.94 22.42
CA ASN A 25 39.62 -22.90 23.41
C ASN A 25 40.49 -24.16 23.26
N GLU A 26 41.60 -24.05 22.54
CA GLU A 26 42.54 -25.17 22.32
C GLU A 26 43.52 -25.37 23.50
N SER A 27 43.35 -24.63 24.61
CA SER A 27 44.23 -24.72 25.78
C SER A 27 43.77 -25.77 26.80
N HIS A 28 44.63 -26.07 27.78
CA HIS A 28 44.36 -27.04 28.85
C HIS A 28 43.69 -26.43 30.10
N ARG A 29 43.13 -25.22 30.01
CA ARG A 29 42.42 -24.52 31.10
C ARG A 29 41.22 -23.76 30.54
N ALA A 30 40.28 -23.40 31.40
CA ALA A 30 39.25 -22.42 31.03
C ALA A 30 39.90 -21.05 30.73
N VAL A 31 39.24 -20.27 29.89
CA VAL A 31 39.61 -18.89 29.53
C VAL A 31 38.42 -17.99 29.82
N ASP A 32 38.61 -16.94 30.61
CA ASP A 32 37.59 -15.89 30.76
C ASP A 32 37.56 -15.02 29.50
N LEU A 33 36.35 -14.65 29.09
CA LEU A 33 36.07 -13.77 27.96
C LEU A 33 35.34 -12.48 28.37
N ASN A 34 35.11 -12.24 29.67
CA ASN A 34 34.64 -10.94 30.15
C ASN A 34 35.72 -9.87 29.94
N GLN A 35 35.32 -8.70 29.43
CA GLN A 35 36.18 -7.62 28.95
C GLN A 35 37.12 -7.99 27.78
N ALA A 36 36.99 -9.19 27.20
CA ALA A 36 37.76 -9.55 26.02
C ALA A 36 37.31 -8.74 24.81
N ALA A 37 38.28 -8.20 24.07
CA ALA A 37 38.08 -7.33 22.92
C ALA A 37 38.31 -8.10 21.62
N ILE A 38 37.32 -8.12 20.75
CA ILE A 38 37.37 -8.71 19.41
C ILE A 38 37.58 -7.60 18.40
N SER A 39 38.75 -7.59 17.75
CA SER A 39 39.13 -6.53 16.81
C SER A 39 39.15 -7.04 15.36
N PHE A 40 38.74 -6.20 14.43
CA PHE A 40 38.82 -6.46 12.98
C PHE A 40 38.75 -5.16 12.19
N THR A 41 39.01 -5.21 10.88
CA THR A 41 38.83 -4.09 9.96
C THR A 41 37.85 -4.48 8.88
N ALA A 42 36.84 -3.66 8.61
CA ALA A 42 35.78 -3.95 7.65
C ALA A 42 35.37 -2.71 6.86
N SER A 43 34.73 -2.88 5.71
CA SER A 43 34.04 -1.79 5.01
C SER A 43 32.63 -1.62 5.58
N GLY A 44 32.56 -1.15 6.82
CA GLY A 44 31.37 -1.10 7.66
C GLY A 44 31.65 -1.50 9.11
N HIS A 45 30.60 -1.47 9.93
CA HIS A 45 30.65 -1.70 11.38
C HIS A 45 29.60 -2.71 11.87
N PRO A 46 29.78 -3.31 13.06
CA PRO A 46 28.70 -3.95 13.79
C PRO A 46 27.58 -2.94 14.03
N ASP A 47 26.38 -3.26 13.55
CA ASP A 47 25.20 -2.41 13.71
C ASP A 47 24.83 -2.28 15.21
N PRO A 48 24.85 -1.07 15.82
CA PRO A 48 24.55 -0.87 17.23
C PRO A 48 23.13 -1.26 17.65
N TRP A 49 22.19 -1.27 16.70
CA TRP A 49 20.80 -1.68 16.87
C TRP A 49 20.54 -3.08 16.32
N GLY A 50 21.56 -3.71 15.72
CA GLY A 50 21.50 -4.99 15.04
C GLY A 50 21.48 -6.20 15.96
N ASN A 51 21.13 -7.34 15.38
CA ASN A 51 20.91 -8.58 16.12
C ASN A 51 22.23 -9.19 16.64
N THR A 52 22.57 -8.90 17.89
CA THR A 52 23.77 -9.40 18.59
C THR A 52 23.44 -10.55 19.55
N GLY A 53 24.15 -11.68 19.47
CA GLY A 53 23.81 -12.91 20.20
C GLY A 53 24.91 -13.97 20.18
N GLY A 54 24.56 -15.21 20.53
CA GLY A 54 25.51 -16.34 20.66
C GLY A 54 25.82 -16.67 22.13
N THR A 55 26.51 -17.79 22.38
CA THR A 55 26.78 -18.28 23.75
C THR A 55 27.82 -17.46 24.52
N LEU A 56 28.54 -16.55 23.86
CA LEU A 56 29.63 -15.74 24.42
C LEU A 56 29.34 -14.22 24.38
N LYS A 57 28.06 -13.81 24.28
CA LYS A 57 27.68 -12.39 24.36
C LYS A 57 27.96 -11.76 25.73
N GLY A 58 27.90 -12.56 26.79
CA GLY A 58 27.75 -12.07 28.16
C GLY A 58 26.30 -11.64 28.46
N ASP A 59 26.03 -11.35 29.74
CA ASP A 59 24.72 -10.94 30.24
C ASP A 59 24.45 -9.41 30.20
N ARG A 60 25.43 -8.62 29.75
CA ARG A 60 25.34 -7.17 29.56
C ARG A 60 25.46 -6.82 28.07
N SER A 61 25.09 -5.58 27.71
CA SER A 61 25.28 -5.08 26.35
C SER A 61 26.76 -5.08 25.97
N LEU A 62 27.08 -5.51 24.74
CA LEU A 62 28.43 -5.41 24.17
C LEU A 62 28.84 -3.93 24.07
N THR A 63 30.11 -3.61 24.33
CA THR A 63 30.65 -2.30 23.93
C THR A 63 31.08 -2.40 22.48
N LEU A 64 30.42 -1.67 21.59
CA LEU A 64 30.83 -1.53 20.20
C LEU A 64 31.63 -0.23 20.06
N ARG A 65 32.73 -0.29 19.31
CA ARG A 65 33.54 0.86 18.94
C ARG A 65 34.03 0.68 17.51
N ASP A 66 33.84 1.70 16.69
CA ASP A 66 34.44 1.84 15.38
C ASP A 66 35.47 2.98 15.38
N THR A 67 36.31 3.03 14.35
CA THR A 67 37.19 4.16 14.04
C THR A 67 37.52 4.11 12.55
N ALA A 68 37.12 5.13 11.79
CA ALA A 68 37.37 5.21 10.35
C ALA A 68 38.88 5.24 10.02
N GLN A 69 39.27 4.48 9.00
CA GLN A 69 40.63 4.35 8.48
C GLN A 69 40.63 4.46 6.94
N GLY A 70 40.03 5.53 6.43
CA GLY A 70 39.73 5.68 5.00
C GLY A 70 38.51 4.85 4.63
N THR A 71 38.54 4.11 3.52
CA THR A 71 37.37 3.33 3.03
C THR A 71 37.10 2.03 3.84
N LEU A 72 37.59 1.95 5.08
CA LEU A 72 37.47 0.82 5.99
C LEU A 72 37.41 1.37 7.42
N GLU A 73 36.62 0.75 8.28
CA GLU A 73 36.52 1.03 9.71
C GLU A 73 37.27 -0.05 10.49
N PHE A 74 38.10 0.37 11.45
CA PHE A 74 38.61 -0.53 12.49
C PHE A 74 37.55 -0.66 13.57
N ASN A 75 37.15 -1.90 13.85
CA ASN A 75 36.03 -2.25 14.71
C ASN A 75 36.52 -3.08 15.90
N GLU A 76 36.00 -2.76 17.07
CA GLU A 76 36.24 -3.43 18.35
C GLU A 76 34.90 -3.76 19.02
N ILE A 77 34.71 -5.04 19.34
CA ILE A 77 33.56 -5.57 20.09
C ILE A 77 34.08 -6.07 21.44
N ILE A 78 33.73 -5.40 22.53
CA ILE A 78 34.08 -5.83 23.89
C ILE A 78 32.91 -6.60 24.50
N ILE A 79 33.19 -7.81 24.96
CA ILE A 79 32.22 -8.66 25.67
C ILE A 79 32.08 -8.18 27.12
N ASN A 80 30.85 -7.91 27.56
CA ASN A 80 30.56 -7.48 28.93
C ASN A 80 29.71 -8.53 29.66
N ASN A 81 30.19 -9.00 30.81
CA ASN A 81 29.46 -9.93 31.67
C ASN A 81 29.52 -9.48 33.15
N SER A 82 28.54 -9.84 33.96
CA SER A 82 28.47 -9.47 35.39
C SER A 82 29.44 -10.24 36.29
N SER A 83 29.90 -11.40 35.82
CA SER A 83 30.93 -12.26 36.43
C SER A 83 31.97 -12.69 35.39
N GLU A 84 32.88 -13.59 35.74
CA GLU A 84 33.64 -14.38 34.76
C GLU A 84 32.71 -15.03 33.73
N LEU A 85 33.15 -15.09 32.46
CA LEU A 85 32.49 -15.73 31.31
C LEU A 85 33.42 -16.82 30.75
N LEU A 86 33.50 -17.94 31.45
CA LEU A 86 34.50 -19.00 31.23
C LEU A 86 34.17 -19.92 30.04
N LEU A 87 34.97 -19.84 28.97
CA LEU A 87 35.01 -20.85 27.91
C LEU A 87 35.93 -22.01 28.32
N GLN A 88 35.38 -23.22 28.51
CA GLN A 88 36.13 -24.36 29.06
C GLN A 88 37.16 -24.95 28.10
N ALA A 89 38.13 -25.69 28.64
CA ALA A 89 39.20 -26.33 27.89
C ALA A 89 38.66 -27.35 26.86
N GLY A 90 38.94 -27.13 25.58
CA GLY A 90 38.47 -27.97 24.47
C GLY A 90 37.03 -27.68 24.01
N GLU A 91 36.30 -26.77 24.65
CA GLU A 91 34.96 -26.38 24.22
C GLU A 91 34.98 -25.27 23.15
N SER A 92 33.81 -24.99 22.57
CA SER A 92 33.62 -23.89 21.64
C SER A 92 32.33 -23.14 21.92
N GLY A 93 32.39 -21.80 21.83
CA GLY A 93 31.23 -20.93 21.94
C GLY A 93 31.13 -19.95 20.78
N THR A 94 30.06 -19.19 20.71
CA THR A 94 29.76 -18.29 19.58
C THR A 94 29.45 -16.87 19.99
N LEU A 95 29.82 -15.91 19.15
CA LEU A 95 29.29 -14.55 19.16
C LEU A 95 28.82 -14.22 17.74
N PHE A 96 27.62 -13.71 17.55
CA PHE A 96 27.17 -13.18 16.27
C PHE A 96 26.70 -11.73 16.41
N PHE A 97 26.80 -11.00 15.31
CA PHE A 97 26.35 -9.62 15.18
C PHE A 97 25.91 -9.35 13.73
N SER A 98 25.04 -8.35 13.53
CA SER A 98 24.82 -7.77 12.21
C SER A 98 26.00 -6.87 11.85
N LEU A 99 26.60 -7.04 10.66
CA LEU A 99 27.52 -6.09 10.05
C LEU A 99 26.73 -5.25 9.04
N ALA A 100 26.68 -3.93 9.25
CA ALA A 100 26.22 -2.97 8.27
C ALA A 100 27.42 -2.48 7.45
N ALA A 101 27.44 -2.78 6.16
CA ALA A 101 28.55 -2.46 5.26
C ALA A 101 28.34 -1.09 4.58
N THR A 102 29.32 -0.21 4.77
CA THR A 102 29.36 1.14 4.16
C THR A 102 29.68 1.11 2.65
N GLN A 103 30.15 -0.02 2.12
CA GLN A 103 30.28 -0.27 0.68
C GLN A 103 30.24 -1.77 0.34
N VAL A 104 29.90 -2.06 -0.92
CA VAL A 104 29.90 -3.40 -1.54
C VAL A 104 30.81 -3.36 -2.79
N PRO A 105 31.69 -4.36 -3.05
CA PRO A 105 31.85 -5.59 -2.29
C PRO A 105 32.50 -5.42 -0.91
N VAL A 106 31.95 -6.13 0.09
CA VAL A 106 32.37 -6.05 1.49
C VAL A 106 33.79 -6.58 1.64
N LYS A 107 34.67 -5.74 2.18
CA LYS A 107 36.06 -6.06 2.51
C LYS A 107 36.14 -6.25 4.02
N MET A 108 36.79 -7.32 4.47
CA MET A 108 36.90 -7.63 5.90
C MET A 108 38.22 -8.36 6.20
N SER A 109 38.87 -8.02 7.31
CA SER A 109 40.05 -8.72 7.82
C SER A 109 39.68 -10.03 8.53
N THR A 110 40.69 -10.82 8.90
CA THR A 110 40.54 -11.79 9.99
C THR A 110 40.26 -11.07 11.30
N PHE A 111 39.48 -11.72 12.18
CA PHE A 111 39.27 -11.27 13.55
C PHE A 111 40.47 -11.62 14.44
N THR A 112 40.77 -10.75 15.41
CA THR A 112 41.71 -11.00 16.51
C THR A 112 40.97 -10.88 17.85
N LEU A 113 41.44 -11.61 18.87
CA LEU A 113 40.91 -11.56 20.23
C LEU A 113 42.03 -11.16 21.18
N THR A 114 41.82 -10.06 21.89
CA THR A 114 42.66 -9.63 23.02
C THR A 114 41.94 -10.00 24.31
N LEU A 115 42.66 -10.66 25.22
CA LEU A 115 42.18 -10.95 26.58
C LEU A 115 42.71 -9.87 27.52
N THR A 116 41.98 -9.62 28.61
CA THR A 116 42.40 -8.80 29.74
C THR A 116 43.50 -9.53 30.52
N ASP A 117 44.72 -8.97 30.58
CA ASP A 117 45.84 -9.58 31.31
C ASP A 117 45.76 -9.29 32.83
N ASP A 118 45.92 -10.34 33.65
CA ASP A 118 46.16 -10.24 35.09
C ASP A 118 47.54 -9.64 35.38
N THR A 119 47.68 -8.34 35.64
CA THR A 119 48.84 -7.77 36.39
C THR A 119 48.67 -6.31 36.81
N ALA A 120 48.64 -6.03 38.14
CA ALA A 120 49.02 -4.74 38.74
C ALA A 120 49.09 -4.78 40.29
N ASP A 121 50.01 -5.56 40.88
CA ASP A 121 50.58 -5.22 42.19
C ASP A 121 51.69 -4.17 41.97
N GLU A 122 51.53 -2.91 42.43
CA GLU A 122 52.62 -2.03 42.95
C GLU A 122 52.13 -0.61 43.39
N VAL A 123 51.64 -0.54 44.63
CA VAL A 123 52.07 0.42 45.70
C VAL A 123 52.34 1.92 45.39
N GLU A 124 51.42 2.77 45.88
CA GLU A 124 51.60 4.14 46.46
C GLU A 124 52.15 5.34 45.62
N PRO A 125 51.99 6.60 46.10
CA PRO A 125 51.09 7.14 47.15
C PRO A 125 50.26 8.39 46.74
N GLU A 126 49.18 8.67 47.48
CA GLU A 126 48.61 10.02 47.60
C GLU A 126 48.89 10.63 49.00
N PRO A 127 49.33 11.90 49.10
CA PRO A 127 49.47 12.61 50.37
C PRO A 127 48.36 13.63 50.67
N GLU A 128 47.75 13.47 51.85
CA GLU A 128 47.24 14.52 52.77
C GLU A 128 46.05 15.46 52.38
N VAL A 129 44.90 15.13 52.99
CA VAL A 129 43.90 15.99 53.72
C VAL A 129 44.17 17.51 53.85
N PRO A 130 43.12 18.36 53.83
CA PRO A 130 42.14 18.52 54.94
C PRO A 130 40.66 18.25 54.53
N ALA A 131 39.71 17.81 55.38
CA ALA A 131 39.22 18.31 56.69
C ALA A 131 38.35 19.59 56.56
N ASP A 132 37.21 19.80 57.25
CA ASP A 132 36.39 18.98 58.17
C ASP A 132 34.94 19.59 58.27
N ASP A 133 33.98 18.88 58.88
CA ASP A 133 33.06 19.37 59.94
C ASP A 133 31.87 18.40 60.17
N THR A 134 31.48 18.19 61.44
CA THR A 134 30.49 17.17 61.89
C THR A 134 29.55 17.65 63.03
N ALA A 135 28.34 17.06 63.09
CA ALA A 135 27.26 17.11 64.13
C ALA A 135 26.05 16.30 63.58
N ASP A 136 24.93 15.93 64.25
CA ASP A 136 24.46 15.59 65.64
C ASP A 136 23.00 15.06 65.45
N GLU A 137 22.29 14.26 66.26
CA GLU A 137 22.40 13.58 67.58
C GLU A 137 21.51 12.27 67.51
N VAL A 138 21.73 11.15 68.23
CA VAL A 138 21.18 10.76 69.58
C VAL A 138 19.63 10.80 69.67
N GLU A 139 18.83 9.78 70.08
CA GLU A 139 19.00 8.44 70.73
C GLU A 139 17.89 7.41 70.22
N PRO A 140 17.43 6.28 70.85
CA PRO A 140 16.99 5.07 70.10
C PRO A 140 15.64 4.36 70.52
N GLU A 141 15.32 3.23 69.84
CA GLU A 141 14.63 1.98 70.37
C GLU A 141 13.20 2.03 70.99
N PRO A 142 12.52 0.88 71.30
CA PRO A 142 12.65 -0.55 70.88
C PRO A 142 11.32 -1.06 70.21
N GLU A 143 10.72 -2.27 70.28
CA GLU A 143 10.91 -3.59 70.96
C GLU A 143 10.25 -4.80 70.18
N VAL A 144 9.58 -5.77 70.86
CA VAL A 144 9.04 -7.09 70.37
C VAL A 144 7.75 -7.49 71.15
N PRO A 145 7.17 -8.74 71.19
CA PRO A 145 7.34 -10.02 70.43
C PRO A 145 6.01 -10.67 69.89
N ALA A 146 6.11 -11.93 69.40
CA ALA A 146 5.04 -12.82 68.91
C ALA A 146 4.36 -13.71 69.99
N ASP A 147 3.37 -14.55 69.59
CA ASP A 147 3.32 -16.00 69.93
C ASP A 147 2.36 -16.79 68.98
N ASP A 148 2.26 -18.12 69.14
CA ASP A 148 1.75 -19.12 68.18
C ASP A 148 0.62 -20.05 68.75
N THR A 149 0.23 -21.12 68.01
CA THR A 149 -0.58 -22.33 68.42
C THR A 149 -2.13 -22.34 68.30
N ALA A 150 -2.77 -23.53 68.47
CA ALA A 150 -3.88 -24.01 67.62
C ALA A 150 -4.94 -24.97 68.27
N ASP A 151 -5.86 -25.46 67.41
CA ASP A 151 -6.71 -26.68 67.45
C ASP A 151 -8.19 -26.70 67.96
N GLU A 152 -8.99 -27.43 67.15
CA GLU A 152 -10.34 -28.05 67.15
C GLU A 152 -11.41 -27.87 68.28
N VAL A 153 -12.71 -27.82 67.88
CA VAL A 153 -13.74 -28.92 68.03
C VAL A 153 -15.18 -28.50 67.57
N GLU A 154 -15.96 -29.50 67.12
CA GLU A 154 -17.41 -29.64 66.75
C GLU A 154 -18.50 -29.06 67.72
N PRO A 155 -19.86 -29.19 67.48
CA PRO A 155 -20.63 -29.84 66.37
C PRO A 155 -21.90 -29.11 65.80
N GLU A 156 -22.48 -29.70 64.73
CA GLU A 156 -23.91 -29.89 64.26
C GLU A 156 -25.14 -29.07 64.80
N PRO A 157 -26.33 -28.97 64.09
CA PRO A 157 -27.07 -30.13 63.52
C PRO A 157 -28.00 -29.98 62.25
N GLU A 158 -28.48 -31.16 61.80
CA GLU A 158 -29.80 -31.50 61.19
C GLU A 158 -30.12 -31.39 59.67
N VAL A 159 -31.15 -32.16 59.24
CA VAL A 159 -31.46 -32.75 57.90
C VAL A 159 -33.01 -32.94 57.74
N PRO A 160 -33.68 -33.72 56.81
CA PRO A 160 -33.26 -34.70 55.76
C PRO A 160 -34.05 -34.67 54.39
N ALA A 161 -33.87 -35.74 53.57
CA ALA A 161 -34.87 -36.43 52.71
C ALA A 161 -35.38 -35.80 51.37
N ASP A 162 -35.78 -36.54 50.31
CA ASP A 162 -35.82 -38.03 50.11
C ASP A 162 -35.83 -38.52 48.62
N ASP A 163 -35.14 -39.66 48.42
CA ASP A 163 -35.52 -40.93 47.71
C ASP A 163 -35.85 -41.13 46.19
N THR A 164 -35.74 -42.41 45.77
CA THR A 164 -36.03 -43.12 44.48
C THR A 164 -34.99 -43.00 43.32
N ALA A 165 -34.39 -44.06 42.71
CA ALA A 165 -34.72 -45.45 42.27
C ALA A 165 -34.98 -45.53 40.73
N ASP A 166 -34.60 -46.56 39.93
CA ASP A 166 -33.95 -47.87 40.20
C ASP A 166 -33.29 -48.54 38.94
N GLU A 167 -32.55 -49.64 39.14
CA GLU A 167 -32.18 -50.80 38.25
C GLU A 167 -31.51 -50.71 36.83
N VAL A 168 -30.21 -51.11 36.76
CA VAL A 168 -29.57 -52.25 36.00
C VAL A 168 -29.70 -52.44 34.46
N GLU A 169 -28.55 -52.32 33.75
CA GLU A 169 -27.95 -53.09 32.58
C GLU A 169 -28.77 -53.53 31.31
N PRO A 170 -28.16 -53.76 30.11
CA PRO A 170 -26.85 -54.42 29.87
C PRO A 170 -25.90 -53.85 28.78
N GLU A 171 -24.71 -54.46 28.65
CA GLU A 171 -23.70 -54.20 27.60
C GLU A 171 -24.12 -54.67 26.18
N SER A 172 -23.72 -53.93 25.15
CA SER A 172 -23.13 -54.42 23.86
C SER A 172 -23.10 -53.33 22.78
N PRO A 173 -22.13 -53.30 21.84
CA PRO A 173 -20.78 -53.88 21.86
C PRO A 173 -19.69 -52.78 21.79
N VAL A 174 -18.41 -53.19 21.76
CA VAL A 174 -17.32 -52.31 21.31
C VAL A 174 -17.46 -52.05 19.80
N ASP A 175 -17.39 -50.80 19.38
CA ASP A 175 -17.15 -50.38 18.00
C ASP A 175 -16.02 -49.33 18.00
N ASP A 176 -14.90 -49.62 17.33
CA ASP A 176 -13.65 -48.85 17.38
C ASP A 176 -13.75 -47.54 16.55
N THR A 177 -14.66 -46.68 16.97
CA THR A 177 -14.83 -45.34 16.40
C THR A 177 -13.72 -44.42 16.91
N MET A 178 -12.71 -44.19 16.06
CA MET A 178 -11.61 -43.22 16.26
C MET A 178 -12.13 -41.81 16.53
N THR A 179 -12.45 -41.51 17.79
CA THR A 179 -13.09 -40.27 18.27
C THR A 179 -12.28 -39.61 19.38
N GLY A 180 -10.97 -39.57 19.20
CA GLY A 180 -10.03 -38.74 19.96
C GLY A 180 -9.32 -37.75 19.03
N ALA A 181 -8.98 -36.56 19.54
CA ALA A 181 -8.24 -35.56 18.77
C ALA A 181 -6.81 -36.07 18.48
N ALA A 182 -6.61 -36.54 17.25
CA ALA A 182 -5.44 -37.35 16.89
C ALA A 182 -4.12 -36.56 16.74
N LEU A 183 -4.17 -35.24 16.91
CA LEU A 183 -3.03 -34.38 17.21
C LEU A 183 -3.28 -33.62 18.51
N THR A 184 -2.22 -33.36 19.26
CA THR A 184 -2.26 -32.47 20.43
C THR A 184 -1.21 -31.39 20.29
N LEU A 185 -1.60 -30.13 20.49
CA LEU A 185 -0.71 -28.98 20.52
C LEU A 185 -0.77 -28.35 21.91
N VAL A 186 0.38 -28.17 22.56
CA VAL A 186 0.49 -27.48 23.86
C VAL A 186 1.55 -26.39 23.80
N SER A 187 1.30 -25.25 24.43
CA SER A 187 2.30 -24.21 24.63
C SER A 187 3.13 -24.46 25.88
N GLY A 188 4.34 -23.92 25.91
CA GLY A 188 5.10 -23.68 27.13
C GLY A 188 4.46 -22.57 28.00
N GLU A 189 5.14 -22.23 29.09
CA GLU A 189 4.74 -21.18 30.02
C GLU A 189 4.70 -19.79 29.32
N VAL A 190 3.57 -19.09 29.44
CA VAL A 190 3.40 -17.72 28.93
C VAL A 190 3.57 -16.75 30.09
N LYS A 191 4.56 -15.87 30.01
CA LYS A 191 4.85 -14.84 31.01
C LYS A 191 3.98 -13.63 30.78
N ALA A 192 2.85 -13.54 31.48
CA ALA A 192 1.86 -12.49 31.30
C ALA A 192 2.44 -11.05 31.36
N SER A 193 3.49 -10.80 32.13
CA SER A 193 4.13 -9.47 32.25
C SER A 193 5.22 -9.17 31.20
N SER A 194 5.60 -10.13 30.34
CA SER A 194 6.74 -9.98 29.42
C SER A 194 6.26 -9.53 28.03
N TRP A 195 6.50 -8.27 27.68
CA TRP A 195 6.09 -7.70 26.39
C TRP A 195 6.79 -8.35 25.18
N TYR A 196 7.95 -8.97 25.39
CA TYR A 196 8.62 -9.83 24.41
C TYR A 196 9.05 -11.12 25.12
N GLN A 197 8.80 -12.28 24.53
CA GLN A 197 9.09 -13.57 25.19
C GLN A 197 9.21 -14.74 24.22
N ARG A 198 10.10 -15.69 24.52
CA ARG A 198 10.23 -16.94 23.76
C ARG A 198 9.17 -17.95 24.20
N ILE A 199 8.37 -18.43 23.25
CA ILE A 199 7.38 -19.50 23.43
C ILE A 199 7.86 -20.76 22.72
N ALA A 200 7.48 -21.92 23.27
CA ALA A 200 7.60 -23.21 22.60
C ALA A 200 6.20 -23.80 22.40
N LEU A 201 5.90 -24.31 21.20
CA LEU A 201 4.71 -25.11 20.89
C LEU A 201 5.14 -26.55 20.64
N THR A 202 4.60 -27.49 21.42
CA THR A 202 4.87 -28.92 21.27
C THR A 202 3.67 -29.60 20.62
N LEU A 203 3.86 -30.10 19.40
CA LEU A 203 2.91 -30.97 18.71
C LEU A 203 3.20 -32.42 19.10
N THR A 204 2.18 -33.24 19.31
CA THR A 204 2.30 -34.70 19.48
C THR A 204 1.35 -35.42 18.53
N ASN A 205 1.88 -36.40 17.78
CA ASN A 205 1.10 -37.26 16.90
C ASN A 205 0.49 -38.43 17.69
N GLN A 206 -0.84 -38.46 17.82
CA GLN A 206 -1.57 -39.57 18.43
C GLN A 206 -2.11 -40.60 17.42
N TYR A 207 -1.99 -40.39 16.10
CA TYR A 207 -2.31 -41.43 15.13
C TYR A 207 -1.42 -42.67 15.33
N SER A 208 -1.95 -43.85 15.02
CA SER A 208 -1.25 -45.14 15.00
C SER A 208 -0.21 -45.27 13.86
N GLN A 209 -0.03 -44.21 13.06
CA GLN A 209 0.89 -44.13 11.93
C GLN A 209 1.58 -42.75 11.91
N SER A 210 2.62 -42.61 11.08
CA SER A 210 3.25 -41.31 10.83
C SER A 210 2.27 -40.35 10.13
N VAL A 211 2.41 -39.05 10.40
CA VAL A 211 1.71 -37.98 9.66
C VAL A 211 2.72 -37.07 8.97
N ASP A 212 2.38 -36.52 7.82
CA ASP A 212 3.18 -35.48 7.17
C ASP A 212 2.86 -34.12 7.80
N ILE A 213 3.86 -33.48 8.42
CA ILE A 213 3.75 -32.14 9.00
C ILE A 213 4.27 -31.03 8.07
N ASN A 214 4.57 -31.33 6.80
CA ASN A 214 4.66 -30.29 5.78
C ASN A 214 3.28 -29.64 5.58
N GLN A 215 3.25 -28.33 5.39
CA GLN A 215 2.04 -27.50 5.34
C GLN A 215 1.15 -27.60 6.60
N LEU A 216 1.67 -28.11 7.72
CA LEU A 216 1.00 -28.09 9.01
C LEU A 216 0.75 -26.64 9.45
N LYS A 217 -0.51 -26.34 9.80
CA LYS A 217 -0.92 -25.05 10.36
C LYS A 217 -1.11 -25.15 11.86
N LEU A 218 -0.38 -24.31 12.60
CA LEU A 218 -0.50 -24.12 14.04
C LEU A 218 -1.26 -22.82 14.30
N GLY A 219 -2.54 -22.91 14.70
CA GLY A 219 -3.36 -21.76 15.04
C GLY A 219 -3.38 -21.50 16.55
N PHE A 220 -3.42 -20.23 16.97
CA PHE A 220 -3.66 -19.83 18.36
C PHE A 220 -4.12 -18.37 18.47
N THR A 221 -4.87 -18.05 19.52
CA THR A 221 -5.30 -16.70 19.87
C THR A 221 -4.36 -16.12 20.95
N ALA A 222 -3.86 -14.90 20.82
CA ALA A 222 -3.00 -14.26 21.83
C ALA A 222 -3.07 -12.72 21.84
N THR A 223 -2.75 -12.07 22.97
CA THR A 223 -2.49 -10.61 23.02
C THR A 223 -1.05 -10.27 22.59
N ALA A 224 -0.62 -10.94 21.53
CA ALA A 224 0.72 -10.94 20.95
C ALA A 224 0.71 -11.65 19.59
N HIS A 225 1.72 -11.38 18.75
CA HIS A 225 2.00 -12.10 17.51
C HIS A 225 3.41 -12.71 17.51
N PRO A 226 3.68 -13.78 16.73
CA PRO A 226 5.04 -14.19 16.42
C PRO A 226 5.80 -13.04 15.79
N ASP A 227 6.97 -12.68 16.33
CA ASP A 227 7.85 -11.70 15.70
C ASP A 227 8.39 -12.28 14.38
N PRO A 228 8.04 -11.70 13.21
CA PRO A 228 8.47 -12.21 11.91
C PRO A 228 9.97 -12.04 11.65
N TYR A 229 10.66 -11.21 12.43
CA TYR A 229 12.10 -11.01 12.38
C TYR A 229 12.85 -11.89 13.40
N SER A 230 12.14 -12.61 14.26
CA SER A 230 12.73 -13.53 15.24
C SER A 230 13.13 -14.87 14.60
N PRO A 231 14.23 -15.50 15.08
CA PRO A 231 14.61 -16.82 14.61
C PRO A 231 13.68 -17.90 15.19
N PHE A 232 12.98 -18.61 14.31
CA PHE A 232 12.29 -19.84 14.67
C PHE A 232 13.32 -20.97 14.88
N SER A 233 13.11 -21.84 15.88
CA SER A 233 13.96 -23.01 16.15
C SER A 233 13.15 -24.25 16.54
N GLY A 234 13.81 -25.40 16.70
CA GLY A 234 13.20 -26.64 17.21
C GLY A 234 13.06 -27.77 16.19
N THR A 235 12.47 -28.88 16.64
CA THR A 235 12.34 -30.15 15.89
C THR A 235 11.08 -30.26 15.02
N MET A 236 10.29 -29.19 14.91
CA MET A 236 9.11 -29.09 14.03
C MET A 236 9.39 -28.27 12.75
N LEU A 237 10.58 -27.70 12.60
CA LEU A 237 10.94 -26.95 11.40
C LEU A 237 11.37 -27.88 10.27
N GLY A 238 10.70 -27.73 9.13
CA GLY A 238 11.21 -28.23 7.85
C GLY A 238 12.38 -27.38 7.34
N ASN A 239 12.84 -27.69 6.14
CA ASN A 239 14.00 -27.01 5.54
C ASN A 239 13.68 -25.67 4.86
N GLN A 240 12.42 -25.22 4.88
CA GLN A 240 11.97 -23.93 4.32
C GLN A 240 11.47 -23.01 5.43
N ALA A 241 11.54 -21.69 5.21
CA ALA A 241 11.06 -20.69 6.19
C ALA A 241 9.56 -20.85 6.46
N VAL A 242 9.12 -20.65 7.70
CA VAL A 242 7.69 -20.71 8.08
C VAL A 242 6.89 -19.57 7.46
N THR A 243 5.62 -19.81 7.15
CA THR A 243 4.70 -18.74 6.74
C THR A 243 3.88 -18.27 7.93
N LEU A 244 3.94 -16.97 8.23
CA LEU A 244 3.19 -16.33 9.31
C LEU A 244 1.96 -15.62 8.75
N THR A 245 0.85 -15.73 9.48
CA THR A 245 -0.40 -15.00 9.20
C THR A 245 -1.06 -14.64 10.53
N SER A 246 -1.68 -13.47 10.61
CA SER A 246 -2.50 -13.03 11.74
C SER A 246 -3.82 -12.45 11.21
N ASP A 247 -4.89 -12.51 12.01
CA ASP A 247 -6.10 -11.72 11.74
C ASP A 247 -5.97 -10.24 12.15
N GLY A 248 -4.87 -9.85 12.81
CA GLY A 248 -4.57 -8.49 13.24
C GLY A 248 -5.55 -7.92 14.28
N GLY A 249 -6.31 -8.77 14.97
CA GLY A 249 -7.27 -8.35 15.99
C GLY A 249 -6.62 -7.57 17.13
N TRP A 250 -7.19 -6.43 17.50
CA TRP A 250 -6.72 -5.64 18.65
C TRP A 250 -7.70 -5.71 19.83
N PRO A 251 -7.24 -5.95 21.07
CA PRO A 251 -5.86 -6.21 21.48
C PRO A 251 -5.42 -7.67 21.26
N THR A 252 -6.33 -8.56 20.85
CA THR A 252 -6.10 -10.01 20.77
C THR A 252 -6.15 -10.50 19.33
N GLU A 253 -5.04 -11.06 18.85
CA GLU A 253 -4.81 -11.55 17.49
C GLU A 253 -5.01 -13.07 17.40
N LYS A 254 -5.59 -13.55 16.30
CA LYS A 254 -5.53 -14.97 15.91
C LYS A 254 -4.38 -15.18 14.95
N ASN A 255 -3.35 -15.83 15.45
CA ASN A 255 -2.14 -16.15 14.74
C ASN A 255 -2.23 -17.54 14.11
N THR A 256 -1.57 -17.72 12.97
CA THR A 256 -1.33 -19.03 12.37
C THR A 256 0.07 -19.10 11.78
N ILE A 257 0.82 -20.11 12.21
CA ILE A 257 2.16 -20.45 11.70
C ILE A 257 2.03 -21.68 10.80
N THR A 258 2.54 -21.62 9.58
CA THR A 258 2.59 -22.76 8.65
C THR A 258 4.01 -23.29 8.53
N ILE A 259 4.19 -24.60 8.76
CA ILE A 259 5.46 -25.30 8.58
C ILE A 259 5.67 -25.64 7.11
N ASN A 260 6.84 -25.31 6.55
CA ASN A 260 7.18 -25.55 5.15
C ASN A 260 8.38 -26.50 5.02
N ASN A 261 8.33 -27.44 4.08
CA ASN A 261 9.41 -28.38 3.78
C ASN A 261 9.42 -28.78 2.28
N ASP A 262 10.59 -29.16 1.76
CA ASP A 262 10.73 -29.74 0.43
C ASP A 262 10.30 -31.23 0.43
N GLY A 263 9.03 -31.48 0.14
CA GLY A 263 8.43 -32.82 0.16
C GLY A 263 7.99 -33.27 1.56
N GLU A 264 7.64 -34.56 1.70
CA GLU A 264 7.08 -35.14 2.94
C GLU A 264 8.00 -34.93 4.14
N TYR A 265 7.45 -34.49 5.27
CA TYR A 265 8.14 -34.31 6.54
C TYR A 265 7.42 -35.09 7.65
N LEU A 266 7.82 -36.34 7.87
CA LEU A 266 7.03 -37.30 8.63
C LEU A 266 7.28 -37.25 10.15
N LEU A 267 6.25 -36.88 10.92
CA LEU A 267 6.22 -37.07 12.39
C LEU A 267 5.65 -38.45 12.73
N ALA A 268 6.49 -39.34 13.25
CA ALA A 268 6.12 -40.71 13.57
C ALA A 268 5.06 -40.83 14.69
N SER A 269 4.31 -41.94 14.68
CA SER A 269 3.30 -42.27 15.70
C SER A 269 3.86 -42.19 17.13
N GLY A 270 3.14 -41.53 18.04
CA GLY A 270 3.54 -41.36 19.44
C GLY A 270 4.80 -40.52 19.64
N LYS A 271 5.20 -39.70 18.66
CA LYS A 271 6.30 -38.75 18.77
C LYS A 271 5.80 -37.31 18.81
N SER A 272 6.64 -36.47 19.39
CA SER A 272 6.41 -35.03 19.53
C SER A 272 7.48 -34.24 18.78
N ALA A 273 7.07 -33.11 18.23
CA ALA A 273 7.94 -32.11 17.62
C ALA A 273 7.74 -30.77 18.33
N VAL A 274 8.78 -29.93 18.38
CA VAL A 274 8.74 -28.63 19.07
C VAL A 274 9.07 -27.51 18.10
N LEU A 275 8.28 -26.44 18.11
CA LEU A 275 8.57 -25.17 17.45
C LEU A 275 8.80 -24.11 18.53
N GLU A 276 9.95 -23.45 18.50
CA GLU A 276 10.26 -22.30 19.35
C GLU A 276 10.29 -21.02 18.51
N PHE A 277 9.77 -19.91 19.05
CA PHE A 277 9.78 -18.59 18.42
C PHE A 277 9.55 -17.51 19.50
N TYR A 278 9.60 -16.23 19.13
CA TYR A 278 9.28 -15.14 20.05
C TYR A 278 7.89 -14.56 19.77
N LEU A 279 7.13 -14.31 20.83
CA LEU A 279 5.95 -13.46 20.82
C LEU A 279 6.34 -12.02 21.15
N SER A 280 5.88 -11.09 20.32
CA SER A 280 5.85 -9.65 20.58
C SER A 280 4.43 -9.25 20.99
N ALA A 281 4.27 -8.62 22.15
CA ALA A 281 2.99 -8.31 22.74
C ALA A 281 2.38 -7.03 22.18
N THR A 282 1.13 -7.12 21.73
CA THR A 282 0.28 -5.96 21.47
C THR A 282 -0.18 -5.31 22.78
N GLN A 283 -0.47 -6.12 23.81
CA GLN A 283 -0.87 -5.64 25.12
C GLN A 283 -0.42 -6.57 26.25
N THR A 284 -0.07 -5.99 27.42
CA THR A 284 0.08 -6.74 28.67
C THR A 284 -1.21 -6.63 29.51
N PRO A 285 -1.68 -7.72 30.17
CA PRO A 285 -1.05 -9.03 30.25
C PRO A 285 -1.10 -9.85 28.96
N VAL A 286 -0.01 -10.56 28.65
CA VAL A 286 0.07 -11.52 27.55
C VAL A 286 -0.72 -12.77 27.92
N VAL A 287 -1.71 -13.12 27.10
CA VAL A 287 -2.48 -14.37 27.18
C VAL A 287 -2.35 -15.14 25.88
N LEU A 288 -2.51 -16.48 25.96
CA LEU A 288 -2.56 -17.37 24.80
C LEU A 288 -3.66 -18.42 25.01
N SER A 289 -4.43 -18.71 23.96
CA SER A 289 -5.58 -19.63 23.96
C SER A 289 -5.79 -20.27 22.58
N ASP A 290 -6.80 -21.13 22.45
CA ASP A 290 -7.30 -21.66 21.16
C ASP A 290 -6.24 -22.39 20.30
N LEU A 291 -5.30 -23.06 20.95
CA LEU A 291 -4.26 -23.89 20.31
C LEU A 291 -4.88 -24.97 19.43
N THR A 292 -4.57 -24.90 18.13
CA THR A 292 -5.07 -25.82 17.10
C THR A 292 -3.94 -26.25 16.17
N ALA A 293 -3.99 -27.50 15.69
CA ALA A 293 -3.05 -28.05 14.73
C ALA A 293 -3.81 -28.73 13.60
N THR A 294 -3.57 -28.29 12.36
CA THR A 294 -4.27 -28.79 11.16
C THR A 294 -3.26 -29.23 10.10
N LEU A 295 -3.23 -30.52 9.81
CA LEU A 295 -2.45 -31.10 8.71
C LEU A 295 -3.05 -30.68 7.37
N ALA A 296 -2.22 -30.54 6.34
CA ALA A 296 -2.72 -30.43 4.97
C ALA A 296 -3.42 -31.73 4.55
N HIS A 297 -2.68 -32.85 4.59
CA HIS A 297 -3.21 -34.19 4.39
C HIS A 297 -3.35 -34.91 5.73
N ASP A 298 -4.59 -35.25 6.07
CA ASP A 298 -4.97 -35.70 7.41
C ASP A 298 -5.53 -37.11 7.34
N PRO A 299 -4.92 -38.11 8.01
CA PRO A 299 -5.41 -39.48 7.93
C PRO A 299 -6.82 -39.72 8.50
N GLY A 300 -7.37 -38.77 9.26
CA GLY A 300 -8.78 -38.76 9.68
C GLY A 300 -9.74 -38.15 8.66
N ARG A 301 -9.22 -37.48 7.62
CA ARG A 301 -9.98 -36.86 6.53
C ARG A 301 -9.43 -37.34 5.18
N GLN A 302 -9.96 -38.43 4.66
CA GLN A 302 -9.63 -39.01 3.35
C GLN A 302 -10.87 -39.07 2.43
N GLY A 303 -11.95 -38.39 2.79
CA GLY A 303 -13.18 -38.32 2.02
C GLY A 303 -12.98 -37.51 0.73
N GLN A 304 -13.77 -37.83 -0.29
CA GLN A 304 -13.68 -37.21 -1.61
C GLN A 304 -15.05 -36.85 -2.18
N ILE A 305 -15.10 -35.70 -2.86
CA ILE A 305 -16.21 -35.31 -3.73
C ILE A 305 -15.65 -35.22 -5.15
N ILE A 306 -16.18 -36.05 -6.05
CA ILE A 306 -15.79 -36.04 -7.48
C ILE A 306 -16.89 -35.33 -8.27
N VAL A 307 -16.59 -34.14 -8.78
CA VAL A 307 -17.48 -33.31 -9.56
C VAL A 307 -17.19 -33.51 -11.04
N GLN A 308 -18.17 -34.00 -11.79
CA GLN A 308 -18.04 -34.26 -13.23
C GLN A 308 -18.65 -33.12 -14.03
N PHE A 309 -17.85 -32.54 -14.92
CA PHE A 309 -18.24 -31.45 -15.80
C PHE A 309 -18.53 -31.94 -17.22
N PRO A 310 -19.48 -31.33 -17.96
CA PRO A 310 -19.83 -31.78 -19.30
C PRO A 310 -18.71 -31.41 -20.29
N ALA A 311 -18.58 -32.16 -21.38
CA ALA A 311 -17.72 -31.76 -22.49
C ALA A 311 -18.33 -30.54 -23.21
N GLN A 312 -17.55 -29.47 -23.38
CA GLN A 312 -18.01 -28.23 -24.00
C GLN A 312 -17.73 -28.22 -25.50
N ALA A 313 -18.74 -27.83 -26.29
CA ALA A 313 -18.70 -27.93 -27.76
C ALA A 313 -18.15 -26.67 -28.46
N GLN A 314 -18.06 -25.55 -27.75
CA GLN A 314 -17.52 -24.29 -28.25
C GLN A 314 -16.19 -23.97 -27.58
N SER A 315 -15.21 -23.50 -28.36
CA SER A 315 -13.97 -22.97 -27.79
C SER A 315 -14.27 -21.70 -26.99
N THR A 316 -13.75 -21.64 -25.77
CA THR A 316 -13.93 -20.53 -24.83
C THR A 316 -12.78 -20.53 -23.83
N SER A 317 -12.48 -19.37 -23.24
CA SER A 317 -11.58 -19.24 -22.08
C SER A 317 -12.28 -19.53 -20.74
N LEU A 318 -13.62 -19.50 -20.71
CA LEU A 318 -14.41 -19.77 -19.52
C LEU A 318 -14.25 -21.23 -19.08
N LYS A 319 -13.98 -21.46 -17.79
CA LYS A 319 -13.92 -22.79 -17.17
C LYS A 319 -15.15 -23.01 -16.27
N PRO A 320 -15.59 -24.26 -16.07
CA PRO A 320 -16.71 -24.53 -15.18
C PRO A 320 -16.29 -24.38 -13.72
N GLU A 321 -17.05 -23.63 -12.93
CA GLU A 321 -16.70 -23.31 -11.55
C GLU A 321 -17.82 -23.62 -10.56
N ILE A 322 -17.41 -23.90 -9.32
CA ILE A 322 -18.29 -24.19 -8.19
C ILE A 322 -17.80 -23.52 -6.93
N GLU A 323 -18.71 -23.34 -5.99
CA GLU A 323 -18.41 -23.05 -4.59
C GLU A 323 -18.87 -24.22 -3.72
N LEU A 324 -17.94 -24.77 -2.93
CA LEU A 324 -18.21 -25.84 -1.98
C LEU A 324 -18.40 -25.25 -0.58
N GLN A 325 -19.58 -25.44 0.00
CA GLN A 325 -19.84 -25.18 1.42
C GLN A 325 -19.56 -26.45 2.24
N TYR A 326 -18.73 -26.30 3.27
CA TYR A 326 -18.31 -27.35 4.19
C TYR A 326 -19.30 -27.50 5.37
N PRO A 327 -19.27 -28.64 6.10
CA PRO A 327 -20.17 -28.90 7.23
C PRO A 327 -20.03 -27.92 8.42
N ASP A 328 -18.91 -27.21 8.49
CA ASP A 328 -18.59 -26.15 9.47
C ASP A 328 -19.12 -24.76 9.06
N GLY A 329 -19.71 -24.65 7.85
CA GLY A 329 -20.19 -23.40 7.26
C GLY A 329 -19.18 -22.66 6.39
N ARG A 330 -17.90 -23.08 6.36
CA ARG A 330 -16.85 -22.49 5.50
C ARG A 330 -17.21 -22.67 4.03
N GLN A 331 -16.84 -21.71 3.17
CA GLN A 331 -16.97 -21.81 1.71
C GLN A 331 -15.59 -21.80 1.05
N GLN A 332 -15.45 -22.51 -0.08
CA GLN A 332 -14.25 -22.48 -0.92
C GLN A 332 -14.62 -22.67 -2.40
N ARG A 333 -14.07 -21.83 -3.28
CA ARG A 333 -14.30 -21.91 -4.72
C ARG A 333 -13.33 -22.88 -5.39
N PHE A 334 -13.80 -23.61 -6.40
CA PHE A 334 -12.99 -24.51 -7.22
C PHE A 334 -13.33 -24.33 -8.71
N ALA A 335 -12.30 -24.30 -9.56
CA ALA A 335 -12.42 -24.36 -11.00
C ALA A 335 -12.14 -25.79 -11.50
N GLY A 336 -12.87 -26.22 -12.54
CA GLY A 336 -12.66 -27.49 -13.23
C GLY A 336 -12.21 -27.30 -14.68
N GLU A 337 -12.26 -28.38 -15.45
CA GLU A 337 -12.05 -28.39 -16.90
C GLU A 337 -13.22 -29.06 -17.59
N TRP A 338 -13.58 -28.59 -18.79
CA TRP A 338 -14.71 -29.15 -19.54
C TRP A 338 -14.43 -30.60 -19.97
N GLY A 339 -15.41 -31.48 -19.71
CA GLY A 339 -15.30 -32.92 -19.97
C GLY A 339 -14.43 -33.69 -18.98
N ALA A 340 -13.85 -33.02 -17.99
CA ALA A 340 -13.05 -33.64 -16.94
C ALA A 340 -13.88 -33.94 -15.67
N SER A 341 -13.24 -34.59 -14.70
CA SER A 341 -13.73 -34.68 -13.33
C SER A 341 -12.75 -33.98 -12.40
N LEU A 342 -13.25 -33.06 -11.58
CA LEU A 342 -12.54 -32.45 -10.46
C LEU A 342 -12.71 -33.32 -9.23
N THR A 343 -11.61 -33.79 -8.63
CA THR A 343 -11.64 -34.50 -7.35
C THR A 343 -11.22 -33.55 -6.23
N ILE A 344 -12.13 -33.30 -5.29
CA ILE A 344 -11.85 -32.56 -4.06
C ILE A 344 -11.61 -33.60 -2.96
N GLY A 345 -10.40 -33.61 -2.39
CA GLY A 345 -9.96 -34.55 -1.35
C GLY A 345 -9.89 -33.95 0.04
N ASP A 346 -9.31 -34.73 0.96
CA ASP A 346 -9.07 -34.39 2.38
C ASP A 346 -10.33 -33.94 3.15
N LEU A 347 -11.48 -34.53 2.82
CA LEU A 347 -12.80 -34.20 3.39
C LEU A 347 -13.17 -35.08 4.58
N SER A 348 -13.94 -34.51 5.50
CA SER A 348 -14.50 -35.18 6.69
C SER A 348 -15.92 -35.71 6.45
N ALA A 349 -16.44 -36.51 7.38
CA ALA A 349 -17.84 -36.89 7.37
C ALA A 349 -18.74 -35.66 7.60
N GLY A 350 -19.81 -35.50 6.82
CA GLY A 350 -20.69 -34.33 6.93
C GLY A 350 -21.52 -34.07 5.68
N SER A 351 -22.32 -33.00 5.73
CA SER A 351 -23.14 -32.55 4.59
C SER A 351 -22.48 -31.34 3.92
N TYR A 352 -22.39 -31.37 2.59
CA TYR A 352 -21.71 -30.38 1.77
C TYR A 352 -22.69 -29.75 0.79
N GLY A 353 -22.70 -28.42 0.72
CA GLY A 353 -23.39 -27.68 -0.34
C GLY A 353 -22.47 -27.46 -1.53
N ILE A 354 -22.99 -27.54 -2.75
CA ILE A 354 -22.27 -27.13 -3.97
C ILE A 354 -23.15 -26.11 -4.69
N THR A 355 -22.68 -24.87 -4.80
CA THR A 355 -23.26 -23.85 -5.70
C THR A 355 -22.54 -23.92 -7.04
N VAL A 356 -23.29 -23.94 -8.15
CA VAL A 356 -22.74 -23.91 -9.52
C VAL A 356 -22.97 -22.53 -10.12
N LEU A 357 -21.93 -21.98 -10.73
CA LEU A 357 -21.89 -20.56 -11.07
C LEU A 357 -22.19 -20.32 -12.55
N GLU A 358 -22.85 -19.20 -12.86
CA GLU A 358 -22.98 -18.74 -14.25
C GLU A 358 -21.64 -18.17 -14.73
N LEU A 359 -21.20 -18.60 -15.91
CA LEU A 359 -19.93 -18.20 -16.51
C LEU A 359 -20.20 -17.13 -17.58
N CYS A 360 -19.45 -16.03 -17.59
CA CYS A 360 -19.70 -14.95 -18.55
C CYS A 360 -18.43 -14.20 -18.93
N ASN A 361 -18.23 -13.92 -20.22
CA ASN A 361 -17.25 -12.97 -20.73
C ASN A 361 -17.91 -12.04 -21.77
N ASP A 362 -17.13 -11.27 -22.54
CA ASP A 362 -17.66 -10.39 -23.61
C ASP A 362 -18.22 -11.15 -24.83
N GLU A 363 -17.86 -12.43 -24.97
CA GLU A 363 -18.12 -13.26 -26.14
C GLU A 363 -19.32 -14.19 -25.94
N MET A 364 -19.57 -14.63 -24.70
CA MET A 364 -20.63 -15.57 -24.37
C MET A 364 -20.99 -15.62 -22.88
N ARG A 365 -22.14 -16.24 -22.60
CA ARG A 365 -22.59 -16.63 -21.26
C ARG A 365 -23.00 -18.11 -21.23
N ILE A 366 -22.68 -18.81 -20.14
CA ILE A 366 -22.96 -20.24 -19.95
C ILE A 366 -23.58 -20.43 -18.56
N SER A 367 -24.91 -20.53 -18.51
CA SER A 367 -25.67 -20.71 -17.27
C SER A 367 -25.71 -22.20 -16.85
N PRO A 368 -25.73 -22.54 -15.55
CA PRO A 368 -25.95 -23.91 -15.09
C PRO A 368 -27.37 -24.41 -15.41
N VAL A 369 -27.57 -25.73 -15.37
CA VAL A 369 -28.90 -26.37 -15.42
C VAL A 369 -29.54 -26.49 -14.03
N ALA A 370 -28.72 -26.58 -12.98
CA ALA A 370 -29.13 -26.51 -11.59
C ALA A 370 -28.09 -25.69 -10.81
N GLU A 371 -28.56 -24.68 -10.07
CA GLU A 371 -27.72 -23.71 -9.36
C GLU A 371 -27.10 -24.29 -8.07
N SER A 372 -27.70 -25.33 -7.49
CA SER A 372 -27.25 -25.90 -6.21
C SER A 372 -27.46 -27.41 -6.11
N TYR A 373 -26.52 -28.08 -5.45
CA TYR A 373 -26.56 -29.50 -5.10
C TYR A 373 -26.22 -29.68 -3.60
N THR A 374 -26.60 -30.82 -3.02
CA THR A 374 -26.19 -31.21 -1.66
C THR A 374 -25.71 -32.65 -1.66
N LEU A 375 -24.52 -32.88 -1.09
CA LEU A 375 -23.92 -34.21 -0.92
C LEU A 375 -23.75 -34.50 0.57
N LYS A 376 -23.62 -35.78 0.94
CA LYS A 376 -23.31 -36.18 2.32
C LYS A 376 -22.25 -37.27 2.35
N LEU A 377 -21.06 -36.95 2.85
CA LEU A 377 -20.02 -37.93 3.15
C LEU A 377 -20.41 -38.68 4.42
N SER A 378 -20.61 -39.99 4.29
CA SER A 378 -21.07 -40.87 5.37
C SER A 378 -19.98 -41.23 6.39
N SER A 379 -18.70 -41.10 6.00
CA SER A 379 -17.54 -41.29 6.86
C SER A 379 -16.37 -40.43 6.35
N GLY A 380 -15.31 -40.31 7.15
CA GLY A 380 -14.06 -39.66 6.74
C GLY A 380 -13.31 -40.34 5.60
N ASN A 381 -13.82 -41.45 5.04
CA ASN A 381 -13.24 -42.16 3.89
C ASN A 381 -14.25 -42.29 2.72
N ALA A 382 -15.40 -41.61 2.76
CA ALA A 382 -16.46 -41.74 1.77
C ALA A 382 -16.12 -41.01 0.44
N VAL A 383 -16.54 -41.57 -0.70
CA VAL A 383 -16.31 -41.00 -2.04
C VAL A 383 -17.63 -40.78 -2.76
N GLU A 384 -18.12 -39.53 -2.73
CA GLU A 384 -19.37 -39.12 -3.39
C GLU A 384 -19.14 -38.51 -4.78
N ARG A 385 -20.19 -38.50 -5.61
CA ARG A 385 -20.11 -38.02 -7.00
C ARG A 385 -21.26 -37.09 -7.36
N CYS A 386 -20.94 -35.97 -7.99
CA CYS A 386 -21.91 -35.01 -8.53
C CYS A 386 -21.71 -34.86 -10.03
N GLN A 387 -22.80 -34.85 -10.80
CA GLN A 387 -22.77 -34.50 -12.22
C GLN A 387 -23.38 -33.11 -12.41
N ILE A 388 -22.56 -32.18 -12.88
CA ILE A 388 -22.98 -30.82 -13.21
C ILE A 388 -23.33 -30.76 -14.69
N ALA A 389 -24.41 -30.06 -15.01
CA ALA A 389 -24.80 -29.77 -16.37
C ALA A 389 -24.93 -28.25 -16.57
N TYR A 390 -24.50 -27.79 -17.74
CA TYR A 390 -24.60 -26.41 -18.18
C TYR A 390 -25.50 -26.32 -19.42
N GLN A 391 -26.14 -25.17 -19.59
CA GLN A 391 -26.94 -24.85 -20.78
C GLN A 391 -26.01 -24.53 -21.97
N PRO A 392 -26.46 -24.66 -23.23
CA PRO A 392 -25.68 -24.24 -24.39
C PRO A 392 -25.27 -22.76 -24.29
N ALA A 393 -24.06 -22.41 -24.75
CA ALA A 393 -23.53 -21.07 -24.57
C ALA A 393 -24.34 -20.03 -25.36
N ALA A 394 -24.82 -19.01 -24.66
CA ALA A 394 -25.48 -17.84 -25.21
C ALA A 394 -24.41 -16.89 -25.78
N ILE A 395 -24.13 -17.00 -27.07
CA ILE A 395 -23.09 -16.22 -27.75
C ILE A 395 -23.52 -14.76 -27.92
N PHE A 396 -22.58 -13.85 -27.68
CA PHE A 396 -22.76 -12.41 -27.80
C PHE A 396 -22.21 -11.83 -29.12
N ALA A 397 -22.70 -10.64 -29.44
CA ALA A 397 -22.31 -9.80 -30.56
C ALA A 397 -22.45 -8.31 -30.18
N ALA A 398 -22.04 -7.44 -31.10
CA ALA A 398 -22.11 -5.99 -30.95
C ALA A 398 -22.86 -5.31 -32.11
N ILE A 399 -23.33 -4.10 -31.85
CA ILE A 399 -23.95 -3.19 -32.83
C ILE A 399 -23.49 -1.75 -32.50
N GLU A 400 -23.53 -0.85 -33.47
CA GLU A 400 -23.45 0.60 -33.23
C GLU A 400 -24.83 1.22 -33.44
N LEU A 401 -25.28 2.03 -32.48
CA LEU A 401 -26.54 2.75 -32.54
C LEU A 401 -26.27 4.23 -32.78
N LEU A 402 -27.04 4.86 -33.67
CA LEU A 402 -26.98 6.29 -33.92
C LEU A 402 -28.39 6.88 -34.04
N LEU A 403 -28.69 7.90 -33.24
CA LEU A 403 -29.75 8.86 -33.54
C LEU A 403 -29.13 10.03 -34.32
N ALA A 404 -29.45 10.13 -35.62
CA ALA A 404 -28.99 11.22 -36.48
C ALA A 404 -30.12 12.26 -36.65
N ASP A 405 -29.98 13.41 -35.98
CA ASP A 405 -30.95 14.50 -35.95
C ASP A 405 -30.28 15.81 -35.49
N ASP A 406 -30.00 16.74 -36.41
CA ASP A 406 -29.29 17.99 -36.12
C ASP A 406 -30.06 18.93 -35.16
N GLU A 407 -31.40 18.86 -35.13
CA GLU A 407 -32.22 19.67 -34.21
C GLU A 407 -32.10 19.21 -32.75
N LEU A 408 -31.51 18.03 -32.53
CA LEU A 408 -31.29 17.41 -31.22
C LEU A 408 -29.82 17.42 -30.80
N GLU A 409 -28.94 18.21 -31.43
CA GLU A 409 -27.50 18.20 -31.10
C GLU A 409 -27.23 18.43 -29.59
N GLY A 410 -26.51 17.49 -28.96
CA GLY A 410 -26.24 17.46 -27.51
C GLY A 410 -27.33 16.81 -26.65
N ALA A 411 -28.43 16.34 -27.25
CA ALA A 411 -29.48 15.59 -26.57
C ALA A 411 -29.00 14.26 -25.99
N GLU A 412 -29.61 13.86 -24.88
CA GLU A 412 -29.64 12.49 -24.39
C GLU A 412 -31.04 11.89 -24.59
N VAL A 413 -31.09 10.74 -25.27
CA VAL A 413 -32.31 9.93 -25.38
C VAL A 413 -32.08 8.57 -24.76
N VAL A 414 -33.03 8.10 -23.93
CA VAL A 414 -32.97 6.75 -23.38
C VAL A 414 -33.61 5.78 -24.38
N VAL A 415 -32.79 4.87 -24.89
CA VAL A 415 -33.17 3.81 -25.82
C VAL A 415 -33.28 2.48 -25.08
N GLU A 416 -34.32 1.74 -25.39
CA GLU A 416 -34.56 0.39 -24.89
C GLU A 416 -34.48 -0.60 -26.04
N LEU A 417 -33.78 -1.72 -25.82
CA LEU A 417 -33.65 -2.80 -26.77
C LEU A 417 -34.54 -3.96 -26.33
N TRP A 418 -35.56 -4.25 -27.13
CA TRP A 418 -36.57 -5.26 -26.84
C TRP A 418 -36.37 -6.48 -27.77
N SER A 419 -36.27 -7.68 -27.20
CA SER A 419 -36.13 -8.92 -27.97
C SER A 419 -37.47 -9.38 -28.58
N GLU A 420 -37.42 -10.32 -29.53
CA GLU A 420 -38.60 -10.97 -30.13
C GLU A 420 -39.58 -11.56 -29.09
N ALA A 421 -39.10 -11.93 -27.90
CA ALA A 421 -39.91 -12.43 -26.79
C ALA A 421 -40.70 -11.32 -26.06
N GLY A 422 -40.54 -10.06 -26.43
CA GLY A 422 -41.14 -8.93 -25.72
C GLY A 422 -40.45 -8.59 -24.40
N VAL A 423 -39.19 -9.01 -24.22
CA VAL A 423 -38.37 -8.73 -23.04
C VAL A 423 -37.44 -7.55 -23.32
N ARG A 424 -37.32 -6.63 -22.36
CA ARG A 424 -36.39 -5.49 -22.45
C ARG A 424 -34.99 -5.92 -22.00
N GLU A 425 -34.17 -6.33 -22.96
CA GLU A 425 -32.82 -6.86 -22.74
C GLU A 425 -31.80 -5.78 -22.33
N ARG A 426 -31.95 -4.55 -22.84
CA ARG A 426 -31.07 -3.41 -22.50
C ARG A 426 -31.86 -2.11 -22.38
N THR A 427 -31.31 -1.20 -21.60
CA THR A 427 -31.66 0.22 -21.56
C THR A 427 -30.35 1.00 -21.55
N LEU A 428 -30.24 2.01 -22.41
CA LEU A 428 -29.02 2.79 -22.59
C LEU A 428 -29.36 4.25 -22.92
N THR A 429 -28.50 5.18 -22.53
CA THR A 429 -28.60 6.57 -22.95
C THR A 429 -27.72 6.77 -24.17
N LEU A 430 -28.27 7.32 -25.26
CA LEU A 430 -27.54 7.75 -26.46
C LEU A 430 -27.41 9.27 -26.49
N MET A 431 -26.22 9.74 -26.86
CA MET A 431 -26.02 11.12 -27.33
C MET A 431 -26.47 11.25 -28.79
N ALA A 432 -27.31 12.24 -29.10
CA ALA A 432 -27.69 12.50 -30.50
C ALA A 432 -26.48 12.94 -31.33
N ASN A 433 -26.45 12.50 -32.59
CA ASN A 433 -25.37 12.67 -33.56
C ASN A 433 -24.03 12.01 -33.20
N GLN A 434 -24.00 11.14 -32.18
CA GLN A 434 -22.83 10.35 -31.80
C GLN A 434 -23.14 8.85 -31.92
N PRO A 435 -22.30 8.03 -32.59
CA PRO A 435 -22.48 6.59 -32.64
C PRO A 435 -22.03 5.94 -31.34
N GLN A 436 -22.85 5.05 -30.77
CA GLN A 436 -22.52 4.33 -29.55
C GLN A 436 -22.51 2.82 -29.80
N ARG A 437 -21.38 2.18 -29.50
CA ARG A 437 -21.22 0.73 -29.60
C ARG A 437 -21.87 0.05 -28.39
N VAL A 438 -22.78 -0.88 -28.64
CA VAL A 438 -23.44 -1.72 -27.65
C VAL A 438 -22.94 -3.15 -27.81
N THR A 439 -22.38 -3.72 -26.75
CA THR A 439 -21.82 -5.09 -26.69
C THR A 439 -22.74 -6.02 -25.87
N ARG A 440 -22.34 -7.29 -25.69
CA ARG A 440 -23.06 -8.32 -24.92
C ARG A 440 -24.55 -8.42 -25.30
N LEU A 441 -24.87 -8.35 -26.59
CA LEU A 441 -26.21 -8.67 -27.15
C LEU A 441 -26.22 -10.09 -27.71
N LEU A 442 -27.27 -10.88 -27.50
CA LEU A 442 -27.37 -12.24 -28.06
C LEU A 442 -27.26 -12.22 -29.60
N ALA A 443 -26.30 -12.97 -30.13
CA ALA A 443 -26.00 -12.99 -31.55
C ALA A 443 -27.10 -13.68 -32.37
N ASN A 444 -27.46 -13.09 -33.50
CA ASN A 444 -28.50 -13.55 -34.43
C ASN A 444 -29.96 -13.46 -33.93
N HIS A 445 -30.23 -12.88 -32.75
CA HIS A 445 -31.58 -12.54 -32.30
C HIS A 445 -32.01 -11.17 -32.87
N GLN A 446 -33.30 -10.97 -33.19
CA GLN A 446 -33.80 -9.64 -33.58
C GLN A 446 -34.12 -8.78 -32.35
N TYR A 447 -33.71 -7.51 -32.42
CA TYR A 447 -33.99 -6.49 -31.42
C TYR A 447 -34.77 -5.33 -32.04
N ALA A 448 -35.81 -4.87 -31.36
CA ALA A 448 -36.49 -3.61 -31.65
C ALA A 448 -35.90 -2.47 -30.82
N ILE A 449 -35.71 -1.32 -31.47
CA ILE A 449 -35.22 -0.07 -30.88
C ILE A 449 -36.43 0.78 -30.49
N CYS A 450 -36.67 0.90 -29.18
CA CYS A 450 -37.69 1.78 -28.60
C CYS A 450 -37.03 2.99 -27.93
N LEU A 451 -37.72 4.13 -27.89
CA LEU A 451 -37.32 5.29 -27.09
C LEU A 451 -38.25 5.42 -25.88
N GLN A 452 -37.70 5.67 -24.69
CA GLN A 452 -38.51 6.16 -23.58
C GLN A 452 -38.99 7.59 -23.90
N PRO A 453 -40.28 7.94 -23.68
CA PRO A 453 -40.80 9.26 -24.01
C PRO A 453 -40.08 10.39 -23.26
N THR A 454 -39.45 11.30 -24.02
CA THR A 454 -38.71 12.46 -23.49
C THR A 454 -39.08 13.72 -24.27
N THR A 455 -39.15 14.88 -23.62
CA THR A 455 -39.53 16.16 -24.24
C THR A 455 -38.30 17.02 -24.46
N MET A 456 -37.94 17.26 -25.72
CA MET A 456 -36.72 17.94 -26.13
C MET A 456 -37.02 19.18 -26.95
N ASN A 457 -36.52 20.35 -26.52
CA ASN A 457 -36.72 21.62 -27.24
C ASN A 457 -38.22 21.87 -27.59
N ASN A 458 -39.13 21.58 -26.65
CA ASN A 458 -40.59 21.62 -26.80
C ASN A 458 -41.20 20.62 -27.81
N GLN A 459 -40.48 19.55 -28.17
CA GLN A 459 -40.98 18.39 -28.92
C GLN A 459 -40.97 17.14 -28.03
N LEU A 460 -42.11 16.49 -27.83
CA LEU A 460 -42.15 15.14 -27.29
C LEU A 460 -41.59 14.17 -28.33
N LEU A 461 -40.51 13.49 -27.98
CA LEU A 461 -39.88 12.40 -28.72
C LEU A 461 -40.45 11.07 -28.23
N THR A 462 -40.90 10.22 -29.15
CA THR A 462 -41.32 8.84 -28.86
C THR A 462 -40.74 7.87 -29.89
N THR A 463 -40.82 6.57 -29.61
CA THR A 463 -40.66 5.53 -30.65
C THR A 463 -41.56 5.83 -31.85
N SER A 464 -41.05 5.60 -33.06
CA SER A 464 -41.84 5.60 -34.28
C SER A 464 -42.95 4.54 -34.25
N ALA A 465 -44.07 4.79 -34.95
CA ALA A 465 -45.16 3.82 -35.13
C ALA A 465 -44.72 2.50 -35.82
N GLN A 466 -43.53 2.48 -36.44
CA GLN A 466 -42.78 1.27 -36.76
C GLN A 466 -41.38 1.42 -36.14
N PRO A 467 -41.09 0.73 -35.02
CA PRO A 467 -39.76 0.73 -34.41
C PRO A 467 -38.70 0.21 -35.38
N ALA A 468 -37.50 0.80 -35.36
CA ALA A 468 -36.37 0.25 -36.10
C ALA A 468 -35.93 -1.08 -35.48
N THR A 469 -35.50 -2.05 -36.29
CA THR A 469 -35.03 -3.35 -35.79
C THR A 469 -33.69 -3.75 -36.41
N PHE A 470 -32.86 -4.46 -35.66
CA PHE A 470 -31.58 -5.00 -36.13
C PHE A 470 -31.34 -6.42 -35.62
N VAL A 471 -30.32 -7.07 -36.16
CA VAL A 471 -29.83 -8.40 -35.74
C VAL A 471 -28.30 -8.31 -35.60
N PRO A 472 -27.72 -8.33 -34.39
CA PRO A 472 -26.27 -8.25 -34.19
C PRO A 472 -25.63 -9.59 -34.54
N LYS A 473 -24.39 -9.57 -35.06
CA LYS A 473 -23.70 -10.77 -35.57
C LYS A 473 -22.27 -10.87 -35.06
N VAL A 474 -21.84 -12.11 -34.79
CA VAL A 474 -20.48 -12.41 -34.32
C VAL A 474 -19.46 -11.97 -35.37
N GLY A 475 -18.38 -11.32 -34.93
CA GLY A 475 -17.28 -10.88 -35.81
C GLY A 475 -17.56 -9.67 -36.70
N THR A 476 -18.76 -9.07 -36.65
CA THR A 476 -19.10 -7.88 -37.45
C THR A 476 -19.85 -6.84 -36.60
N THR A 477 -19.28 -5.66 -36.41
CA THR A 477 -20.03 -4.51 -35.88
C THR A 477 -20.73 -3.82 -37.04
N ALA A 478 -22.05 -3.71 -36.99
CA ALA A 478 -22.86 -2.99 -37.98
C ALA A 478 -23.58 -1.82 -37.31
N GLN A 479 -23.95 -0.81 -38.08
CA GLN A 479 -24.64 0.37 -37.57
C GLN A 479 -26.16 0.28 -37.80
N ALA A 480 -26.96 0.64 -36.79
CA ALA A 480 -28.41 0.74 -36.86
C ALA A 480 -28.90 2.14 -36.46
N GLY A 481 -29.79 2.71 -37.26
CA GLY A 481 -30.39 4.03 -37.02
C GLY A 481 -31.57 3.96 -36.05
N VAL A 482 -31.64 4.93 -35.14
CA VAL A 482 -32.74 5.07 -34.17
C VAL A 482 -33.87 5.90 -34.79
N ALA A 483 -35.05 5.28 -34.96
CA ALA A 483 -36.22 5.93 -35.57
C ALA A 483 -37.18 6.49 -34.52
N LEU A 484 -37.39 7.80 -34.53
CA LEU A 484 -38.28 8.51 -33.60
C LEU A 484 -39.47 9.19 -34.29
N GLN A 485 -40.42 9.66 -33.48
CA GLN A 485 -41.48 10.58 -33.85
C GLN A 485 -41.38 11.83 -32.96
N LYS A 486 -41.44 13.03 -33.57
CA LYS A 486 -41.52 14.33 -32.87
C LYS A 486 -42.98 14.81 -32.83
N THR A 487 -43.45 15.31 -31.69
CA THR A 487 -44.77 15.95 -31.55
C THR A 487 -44.66 17.19 -30.65
N PRO A 488 -45.09 18.39 -31.07
CA PRO A 488 -44.99 19.59 -30.23
C PRO A 488 -45.76 19.48 -28.91
N VAL A 489 -45.19 19.94 -27.80
CA VAL A 489 -45.89 20.01 -26.50
C VAL A 489 -46.61 21.35 -26.30
N ALA A 490 -47.74 21.30 -25.60
CA ALA A 490 -48.43 22.50 -25.14
C ALA A 490 -47.52 23.27 -24.16
N SER A 491 -47.23 24.53 -24.48
CA SER A 491 -46.21 25.35 -23.81
C SER A 491 -46.73 26.74 -23.42
N ASP A 492 -48.05 26.94 -23.40
CA ASP A 492 -48.71 28.20 -23.03
C ASP A 492 -48.33 28.66 -21.61
N ASN A 493 -48.15 27.71 -20.69
CA ASN A 493 -47.71 27.91 -19.31
C ASN A 493 -46.18 27.89 -19.12
N PHE A 494 -45.38 27.72 -20.17
CA PHE A 494 -43.91 27.72 -20.04
C PHE A 494 -43.41 29.15 -19.82
N VAL A 495 -42.29 29.33 -19.15
CA VAL A 495 -41.78 30.65 -18.72
C VAL A 495 -40.65 31.16 -19.59
N GLU A 496 -40.51 32.49 -19.64
CA GLU A 496 -39.33 33.11 -20.24
C GLU A 496 -38.16 33.06 -19.27
N VAL A 497 -36.97 32.75 -19.80
CA VAL A 497 -35.73 32.63 -19.04
C VAL A 497 -34.66 33.47 -19.73
N ALA A 498 -33.92 34.23 -18.93
CA ALA A 498 -32.76 34.99 -19.39
C ALA A 498 -31.53 34.61 -18.56
N VAL A 499 -30.45 34.23 -19.22
CA VAL A 499 -29.23 33.67 -18.63
C VAL A 499 -28.08 34.67 -18.77
N THR A 500 -27.21 34.74 -17.77
CA THR A 500 -25.97 35.52 -17.76
C THR A 500 -24.82 34.56 -17.48
N VAL A 501 -23.75 34.61 -18.28
CA VAL A 501 -22.56 33.76 -18.08
C VAL A 501 -21.46 34.59 -17.43
N LEU A 502 -20.94 34.13 -16.30
CA LEU A 502 -19.90 34.81 -15.50
C LEU A 502 -18.64 33.95 -15.34
N GLY A 503 -17.58 34.54 -14.79
CA GLY A 503 -16.31 33.88 -14.49
C GLY A 503 -15.36 33.73 -15.69
N LEU A 504 -15.89 33.35 -16.86
CA LEU A 504 -15.07 33.11 -18.06
C LEU A 504 -14.28 34.36 -18.53
N PRO A 505 -12.99 34.19 -18.88
CA PRO A 505 -12.19 35.22 -19.54
C PRO A 505 -12.82 35.79 -20.82
N GLN A 506 -12.58 37.09 -21.06
CA GLN A 506 -13.10 37.81 -22.22
C GLN A 506 -12.62 37.17 -23.54
N GLY A 507 -13.57 36.82 -24.41
CA GLY A 507 -13.28 36.25 -25.74
C GLY A 507 -13.31 34.72 -25.79
N ALA A 508 -13.68 34.04 -24.70
CA ALA A 508 -14.01 32.62 -24.73
C ALA A 508 -15.12 32.31 -25.77
N ALA A 509 -15.04 31.14 -26.40
CA ALA A 509 -16.04 30.68 -27.37
C ALA A 509 -17.42 30.46 -26.71
N ALA A 510 -18.48 30.32 -27.50
CA ALA A 510 -19.81 30.01 -26.99
C ALA A 510 -19.94 28.51 -26.64
N GLN A 511 -20.47 28.17 -25.46
CA GLN A 511 -20.65 26.79 -25.01
C GLN A 511 -22.08 26.27 -25.27
N ARG A 512 -22.21 24.95 -25.42
CA ARG A 512 -23.51 24.25 -25.43
C ARG A 512 -23.89 23.85 -24.01
N TYR A 513 -25.04 24.33 -23.55
CA TYR A 513 -25.64 24.05 -22.25
C TYR A 513 -26.87 23.16 -22.43
N ARG A 514 -26.99 22.15 -21.57
CA ARG A 514 -28.13 21.24 -21.51
C ARG A 514 -28.87 21.39 -20.18
N PHE A 515 -30.15 21.71 -20.25
CA PHE A 515 -31.02 21.96 -19.09
C PHE A 515 -32.01 20.80 -18.97
N CYS A 516 -32.04 20.08 -17.84
CA CYS A 516 -32.85 18.87 -17.64
C CYS A 516 -33.79 19.01 -16.43
N CYS A 517 -35.10 18.87 -16.62
CA CYS A 517 -36.13 18.90 -15.56
C CYS A 517 -37.13 17.75 -15.76
N GLY A 518 -36.98 16.68 -14.98
CA GLY A 518 -37.78 15.47 -15.15
C GLY A 518 -37.65 14.90 -16.58
N SER A 519 -38.77 14.77 -17.29
CA SER A 519 -38.80 14.35 -18.70
C SER A 519 -38.59 15.48 -19.71
N HIS A 520 -38.25 16.71 -19.29
CA HIS A 520 -37.95 17.82 -20.19
C HIS A 520 -36.45 18.07 -20.28
N GLN A 521 -35.94 18.25 -21.50
CA GLN A 521 -34.55 18.58 -21.79
C GLN A 521 -34.47 19.69 -22.85
N TYR A 522 -33.49 20.58 -22.73
CA TYR A 522 -33.27 21.68 -23.67
C TYR A 522 -31.78 21.83 -23.96
N SER A 523 -31.40 22.04 -25.23
CA SER A 523 -30.02 22.20 -25.68
C SER A 523 -29.85 23.57 -26.35
N PHE A 524 -29.02 24.45 -25.77
CA PHE A 524 -28.79 25.80 -26.28
C PHE A 524 -27.30 26.14 -26.33
N VAL A 525 -26.89 26.93 -27.31
CA VAL A 525 -25.56 27.54 -27.33
C VAL A 525 -25.66 28.98 -26.80
N LEU A 526 -24.92 29.28 -25.72
CA LEU A 526 -24.89 30.62 -25.10
C LEU A 526 -23.50 31.24 -25.29
N GLN A 527 -23.45 32.55 -25.48
CA GLN A 527 -22.19 33.29 -25.60
C GLN A 527 -21.51 33.45 -24.23
N SER A 528 -20.17 33.42 -24.21
CA SER A 528 -19.36 33.80 -23.04
C SER A 528 -19.38 35.33 -22.85
N ASP A 529 -20.52 35.86 -22.43
CA ASP A 529 -20.80 37.28 -22.30
C ASP A 529 -21.56 37.56 -21.01
N THR A 530 -21.08 38.56 -20.25
CA THR A 530 -21.68 39.00 -18.98
C THR A 530 -22.95 39.84 -19.18
N ARG A 531 -23.35 40.10 -20.43
CA ARG A 531 -24.67 40.62 -20.78
C ARG A 531 -25.71 39.51 -20.74
N GLN A 532 -26.89 39.83 -20.21
CA GLN A 532 -28.03 38.94 -20.15
C GLN A 532 -28.53 38.52 -21.55
N GLN A 533 -28.68 37.21 -21.75
CA GLN A 533 -29.11 36.56 -22.99
C GLN A 533 -30.47 35.88 -22.77
N LYS A 534 -31.47 36.20 -23.60
CA LYS A 534 -32.79 35.54 -23.55
C LYS A 534 -32.74 34.19 -24.27
N LEU A 535 -33.22 33.11 -23.63
CA LEU A 535 -33.27 31.79 -24.27
C LEU A 535 -34.26 31.78 -25.45
N PRO A 536 -33.98 31.01 -26.53
CA PRO A 536 -34.79 31.03 -27.75
C PRO A 536 -36.13 30.30 -27.61
N LEU A 537 -36.29 29.47 -26.57
CA LEU A 537 -37.53 28.79 -26.22
C LEU A 537 -37.98 29.18 -24.81
N ARG A 538 -39.30 29.10 -24.56
CA ARG A 538 -39.86 29.09 -23.20
C ARG A 538 -39.68 27.69 -22.60
N LEU A 539 -39.36 27.62 -21.31
CA LEU A 539 -39.10 26.39 -20.56
C LEU A 539 -40.24 26.11 -19.57
N SER A 540 -40.57 24.84 -19.31
CA SER A 540 -41.48 24.48 -18.21
C SER A 540 -40.92 24.94 -16.85
N ALA A 541 -41.78 25.42 -15.94
CA ALA A 541 -41.38 25.75 -14.57
C ALA A 541 -41.07 24.46 -13.77
N GLY A 542 -40.05 24.49 -12.91
CA GLY A 542 -39.54 23.30 -12.23
C GLY A 542 -38.09 23.47 -11.74
N GLU A 543 -37.46 22.39 -11.32
CA GLU A 543 -36.05 22.35 -10.90
C GLU A 543 -35.21 21.63 -11.95
N TYR A 544 -34.13 22.29 -12.38
CA TYR A 544 -33.31 21.88 -13.51
C TYR A 544 -31.89 21.55 -13.08
N SER A 545 -31.36 20.39 -13.46
CA SER A 545 -29.90 20.26 -13.58
C SER A 545 -29.42 20.96 -14.85
N VAL A 546 -28.23 21.56 -14.79
CA VAL A 546 -27.58 22.20 -15.94
C VAL A 546 -26.25 21.51 -16.17
N GLN A 547 -25.99 21.11 -17.41
CA GLN A 547 -24.80 20.38 -17.83
C GLN A 547 -24.14 21.14 -18.98
N VAL A 548 -22.82 21.33 -18.89
CA VAL A 548 -21.99 22.02 -19.87
C VAL A 548 -20.57 21.46 -19.77
N ALA A 549 -19.84 21.42 -20.88
CA ALA A 549 -18.44 20.98 -20.88
C ALA A 549 -17.53 22.04 -20.25
N ASP A 550 -16.40 21.59 -19.68
CA ASP A 550 -15.35 22.49 -19.19
C ASP A 550 -14.71 23.27 -20.35
N VAL A 551 -14.27 24.49 -20.05
CA VAL A 551 -13.73 25.44 -21.03
C VAL A 551 -12.25 25.62 -20.77
N TYR A 552 -11.40 25.21 -21.70
CA TYR A 552 -9.95 25.30 -21.56
C TYR A 552 -9.41 26.57 -22.23
N ILE A 553 -8.76 27.44 -21.46
CA ILE A 553 -8.22 28.72 -21.93
C ILE A 553 -6.76 28.79 -21.52
N ALA A 554 -5.85 28.78 -22.50
CA ALA A 554 -4.39 28.71 -22.29
C ALA A 554 -3.96 27.58 -21.32
N GLY A 555 -4.58 26.40 -21.43
CA GLY A 555 -4.33 25.24 -20.56
C GLY A 555 -4.95 25.32 -19.15
N THR A 556 -5.60 26.44 -18.80
CA THR A 556 -6.38 26.55 -17.56
C THR A 556 -7.81 26.05 -17.81
N PRO A 557 -8.30 25.04 -17.08
CA PRO A 557 -9.70 24.62 -17.14
C PRO A 557 -10.60 25.61 -16.41
N TRP A 558 -11.82 25.78 -16.91
CA TRP A 558 -12.89 26.56 -16.28
C TRP A 558 -14.16 25.71 -16.25
N ARG A 559 -14.71 25.48 -15.05
CA ARG A 559 -15.85 24.59 -14.82
C ARG A 559 -17.05 25.40 -14.34
N CYS A 560 -18.22 25.18 -14.93
CA CYS A 560 -19.45 25.83 -14.46
C CYS A 560 -19.84 25.29 -13.08
N ASP A 561 -19.92 26.15 -12.07
CA ASP A 561 -20.47 25.78 -10.78
C ASP A 561 -22.01 25.72 -10.87
N VAL A 562 -22.53 24.50 -10.84
CA VAL A 562 -23.95 24.19 -10.75
C VAL A 562 -24.18 23.32 -9.50
N SER A 563 -23.65 23.77 -8.36
CA SER A 563 -23.71 23.09 -7.05
C SER A 563 -25.12 22.87 -6.50
N ALA A 564 -26.16 23.47 -7.10
CA ALA A 564 -27.56 23.18 -6.80
C ALA A 564 -28.44 23.24 -8.08
N PRO A 565 -29.58 22.51 -8.14
CA PRO A 565 -30.53 22.61 -9.24
C PRO A 565 -31.09 24.02 -9.43
N LEU A 566 -31.13 24.47 -10.69
CA LEU A 566 -31.70 25.73 -11.10
C LEU A 566 -33.23 25.70 -11.01
N ARG A 567 -33.81 26.46 -10.07
CA ARG A 567 -35.26 26.53 -9.88
C ARG A 567 -35.89 27.64 -10.74
N LEU A 568 -36.66 27.24 -11.74
CA LEU A 568 -37.49 28.14 -12.56
C LEU A 568 -38.90 28.27 -11.96
N LEU A 569 -39.28 29.50 -11.62
CA LEU A 569 -40.59 29.86 -11.08
C LEU A 569 -41.59 30.19 -12.20
N GLN A 570 -42.89 30.19 -11.88
CA GLN A 570 -44.00 30.56 -12.77
C GLN A 570 -44.09 32.09 -13.01
N SER A 571 -42.95 32.73 -13.27
CA SER A 571 -42.75 34.19 -13.39
C SER A 571 -41.67 34.51 -14.42
N VAL A 572 -41.13 35.74 -14.43
CA VAL A 572 -39.85 36.03 -15.09
C VAL A 572 -38.73 35.31 -14.33
N ASN A 573 -37.79 34.70 -15.04
CA ASN A 573 -36.62 34.04 -14.47
C ASN A 573 -35.33 34.65 -15.04
N ASN A 574 -34.50 35.21 -14.15
CA ASN A 574 -33.15 35.65 -14.45
C ASN A 574 -32.17 34.67 -13.80
N VAL A 575 -31.21 34.18 -14.58
CA VAL A 575 -30.32 33.08 -14.21
C VAL A 575 -28.87 33.52 -14.38
N THR A 576 -28.01 33.11 -13.44
CA THR A 576 -26.55 33.23 -13.55
C THR A 576 -25.97 31.83 -13.66
N LEU A 577 -25.03 31.63 -14.59
CA LEU A 577 -24.18 30.45 -14.69
C LEU A 577 -22.73 30.94 -14.56
N GLU A 578 -22.04 30.53 -13.51
CA GLU A 578 -20.72 31.04 -13.13
C GLU A 578 -19.65 29.98 -13.36
N PHE A 579 -18.57 30.33 -14.04
CA PHE A 579 -17.43 29.43 -14.26
C PHE A 579 -16.34 29.72 -13.25
N ILE A 580 -16.05 28.74 -12.40
CA ILE A 580 -14.92 28.79 -11.47
C ILE A 580 -13.67 28.29 -12.18
N GLN A 581 -12.55 28.97 -11.94
CA GLN A 581 -11.24 28.56 -12.43
C GLN A 581 -10.83 27.23 -11.77
N GLY A 582 -10.55 26.22 -12.59
CA GLY A 582 -9.96 24.96 -12.15
C GLY A 582 -8.43 25.03 -12.08
N VAL A 583 -7.82 23.97 -11.56
CA VAL A 583 -6.37 23.91 -11.36
C VAL A 583 -5.65 23.76 -12.72
N PRO A 584 -4.69 24.64 -13.08
CA PRO A 584 -3.85 24.44 -14.25
C PRO A 584 -2.90 23.25 -14.03
N LEU A 585 -2.92 22.27 -14.93
CA LEU A 585 -2.12 21.04 -14.81
C LEU A 585 -0.69 21.16 -15.35
N GLN A 586 -0.40 22.20 -16.13
CA GLN A 586 0.89 22.39 -16.77
C GLN A 586 1.95 22.90 -15.77
N VAL A 587 2.74 21.97 -15.22
CA VAL A 587 3.96 22.30 -14.47
C VAL A 587 5.11 22.58 -15.46
N LYS A 588 6.01 23.52 -15.13
CA LYS A 588 7.16 23.85 -15.98
C LYS A 588 8.10 22.65 -16.13
N GLY A 589 8.58 22.39 -17.36
CA GLY A 589 9.44 21.24 -17.69
C GLY A 589 8.72 19.90 -17.88
N TRP A 590 7.45 19.78 -17.47
CA TRP A 590 6.66 18.55 -17.63
C TRP A 590 5.85 18.58 -18.93
N PRO A 591 5.48 17.41 -19.52
CA PRO A 591 4.64 17.34 -20.71
C PRO A 591 3.22 17.90 -20.47
N ASN A 592 2.49 18.18 -21.56
CA ASN A 592 1.10 18.62 -21.53
C ASN A 592 0.08 17.46 -21.46
N TYR A 593 0.50 16.32 -20.94
CA TYR A 593 -0.28 15.11 -20.71
C TYR A 593 0.12 14.49 -19.35
N LEU A 594 -0.75 13.65 -18.78
CA LEU A 594 -0.46 12.97 -17.52
C LEU A 594 0.83 12.13 -17.63
N ALA A 595 1.84 12.50 -16.86
CA ALA A 595 3.17 11.90 -16.88
C ALA A 595 3.27 10.69 -15.95
N HIS A 596 4.02 9.66 -16.36
CA HIS A 596 4.33 8.50 -15.53
C HIS A 596 5.86 8.35 -15.40
N GLY A 597 6.36 8.06 -14.20
CA GLY A 597 7.78 7.85 -13.94
C GLY A 597 8.07 6.83 -12.84
N GLY A 598 9.30 6.31 -12.76
CA GLY A 598 9.66 5.26 -11.81
C GLY A 598 10.86 5.62 -10.92
N VAL A 599 11.01 4.92 -9.79
CA VAL A 599 12.23 5.01 -8.97
C VAL A 599 13.45 4.50 -9.75
N THR A 600 14.63 5.07 -9.48
CA THR A 600 15.93 4.54 -9.93
C THR A 600 16.96 4.50 -8.79
N VAL A 601 17.93 3.59 -8.92
CA VAL A 601 19.15 3.51 -8.09
C VAL A 601 20.38 4.12 -8.78
N ASN A 602 20.22 4.72 -9.96
CA ASN A 602 21.29 5.22 -10.83
C ASN A 602 22.26 4.12 -11.35
N ALA A 603 21.80 2.88 -11.49
CA ALA A 603 22.58 1.79 -12.07
C ALA A 603 22.60 1.84 -13.61
N ALA A 604 23.68 1.39 -14.25
CA ALA A 604 23.89 1.58 -15.69
C ALA A 604 22.88 0.81 -16.56
N GLU A 605 22.47 -0.38 -16.11
CA GLU A 605 21.45 -1.21 -16.75
C GLU A 605 20.06 -0.56 -16.81
N THR A 606 19.82 0.53 -16.06
CA THR A 606 18.58 1.34 -16.17
C THR A 606 18.36 1.82 -17.61
N VAL A 607 19.42 2.10 -18.39
CA VAL A 607 19.31 2.52 -19.79
C VAL A 607 18.66 1.43 -20.64
N ASP A 608 19.12 0.19 -20.51
CA ASP A 608 18.59 -0.96 -21.26
C ASP A 608 17.20 -1.38 -20.78
N LEU A 609 16.92 -1.28 -19.47
CA LEU A 609 15.60 -1.58 -18.90
C LEU A 609 14.51 -0.62 -19.43
N TYR A 610 14.80 0.68 -19.54
CA TYR A 610 13.85 1.68 -20.04
C TYR A 610 13.88 1.90 -21.56
N ARG A 611 14.86 1.33 -22.28
CA ARG A 611 15.09 1.47 -23.73
C ARG A 611 13.81 1.37 -24.57
N ASN A 612 12.97 0.37 -24.29
CA ASN A 612 11.75 0.09 -25.05
C ASN A 612 10.45 0.44 -24.30
N VAL A 613 10.54 0.92 -23.05
CA VAL A 613 9.37 1.20 -22.19
C VAL A 613 9.06 2.70 -22.22
N PRO A 614 7.88 3.15 -22.68
CA PRO A 614 7.54 4.57 -22.67
C PRO A 614 7.35 5.12 -21.25
N PHE A 615 7.92 6.28 -20.94
CA PHE A 615 7.78 6.96 -19.65
C PHE A 615 8.23 8.43 -19.77
N SER A 616 8.01 9.24 -18.73
CA SER A 616 8.32 10.69 -18.71
C SER A 616 9.24 11.16 -17.58
N ALA A 617 9.52 10.37 -16.55
CA ALA A 617 10.40 10.77 -15.43
C ALA A 617 11.11 9.60 -14.74
N LEU A 618 12.34 9.83 -14.23
CA LEU A 618 12.96 8.96 -13.22
C LEU A 618 13.10 9.75 -11.92
N PHE A 619 12.82 9.13 -10.78
CA PHE A 619 13.02 9.76 -9.48
C PHE A 619 14.09 9.06 -8.62
N LYS A 620 14.85 9.87 -7.87
CA LYS A 620 15.92 9.42 -6.98
C LYS A 620 15.97 10.30 -5.73
N TYR A 621 16.24 9.70 -4.58
CA TYR A 621 16.55 10.44 -3.34
C TYR A 621 17.91 11.13 -3.45
N ASP A 622 17.95 12.43 -3.16
CA ASP A 622 19.14 13.29 -3.24
C ASP A 622 19.61 13.60 -1.81
N GLY A 623 20.41 12.67 -1.29
CA GLY A 623 20.84 12.55 0.11
C GLY A 623 21.32 11.12 0.35
N PHE A 624 21.90 10.84 1.51
CA PHE A 624 22.57 9.56 1.78
C PHE A 624 21.97 8.80 2.97
N ASP A 625 21.49 9.48 4.00
CA ASP A 625 20.86 8.86 5.18
C ASP A 625 19.32 8.71 5.10
N GLY A 626 18.66 9.44 4.20
CA GLY A 626 17.18 9.49 4.10
C GLY A 626 16.49 10.39 5.13
N GLY A 627 17.25 11.12 5.95
CA GLY A 627 16.80 12.18 6.86
C GLY A 627 17.20 13.60 6.41
N GLY A 628 17.94 13.72 5.29
CA GLY A 628 18.45 15.01 4.79
C GLY A 628 19.86 15.33 5.28
N ASP A 629 20.57 14.31 5.77
CA ASP A 629 21.98 14.38 6.15
C ASP A 629 22.30 15.53 7.15
N PRO A 630 21.57 15.66 8.29
CA PRO A 630 21.76 16.73 9.29
C PRO A 630 23.18 16.79 9.87
N ILE A 631 23.89 15.67 9.85
CA ILE A 631 25.32 15.56 10.14
C ILE A 631 25.87 14.60 9.08
N PRO A 632 26.41 15.11 7.95
CA PRO A 632 26.90 14.28 6.87
C PRO A 632 28.06 13.35 7.30
N ALA A 633 28.18 12.21 6.64
CA ALA A 633 29.33 11.31 6.80
C ALA A 633 30.58 11.88 6.12
N ALA A 634 31.78 11.54 6.60
CA ALA A 634 33.05 12.13 6.14
C ALA A 634 33.41 11.82 4.67
N GLU A 635 32.74 10.85 4.06
CA GLU A 635 32.83 10.50 2.63
C GLU A 635 32.03 11.47 1.73
N VAL A 636 31.08 12.22 2.32
CA VAL A 636 30.19 13.18 1.64
C VAL A 636 30.26 14.59 2.25
N ASP A 637 30.99 14.78 3.35
CA ASP A 637 31.59 16.03 3.79
C ASP A 637 33.11 15.81 3.99
N THR A 638 33.85 15.84 2.88
CA THR A 638 35.31 15.63 2.88
C THR A 638 36.09 16.86 3.34
N ASN A 639 35.41 18.00 3.56
CA ASN A 639 36.01 19.28 3.86
C ASN A 639 35.82 19.72 5.33
N GLY A 640 34.77 19.20 6.00
CA GLY A 640 34.45 19.40 7.41
C GLY A 640 33.57 20.61 7.71
N ASP A 641 32.82 21.13 6.73
CA ASP A 641 31.93 22.30 6.91
C ASP A 641 30.51 21.94 7.39
N GLY A 642 30.17 20.64 7.44
CA GLY A 642 28.88 20.11 7.84
C GLY A 642 27.83 20.08 6.73
N PHE A 643 28.21 20.30 5.46
CA PHE A 643 27.30 20.27 4.31
C PHE A 643 27.64 19.11 3.36
N LEU A 644 26.66 18.69 2.55
CA LEU A 644 26.92 17.75 1.47
C LEU A 644 27.86 18.36 0.41
N ASP A 645 28.98 17.69 0.14
CA ASP A 645 29.94 18.05 -0.91
C ASP A 645 29.27 18.00 -2.27
N TYR A 646 29.26 19.13 -2.98
CA TYR A 646 28.69 19.32 -4.32
C TYR A 646 28.97 18.15 -5.28
N ALA A 647 30.21 17.67 -5.34
CA ALA A 647 30.63 16.63 -6.27
C ALA A 647 30.13 15.21 -5.93
N SER A 648 29.61 14.98 -4.72
CA SER A 648 29.08 13.69 -4.28
C SER A 648 27.64 13.44 -4.73
N LEU A 649 26.87 14.51 -4.94
CA LEU A 649 25.40 14.50 -4.94
C LEU A 649 24.78 13.53 -5.98
N PRO A 650 23.77 12.71 -5.59
CA PRO A 650 23.11 11.75 -6.47
C PRO A 650 22.64 12.31 -7.82
N ILE A 651 22.21 13.57 -7.86
CA ILE A 651 21.83 14.26 -9.10
C ILE A 651 22.90 14.22 -10.21
N HIS A 652 24.19 14.24 -9.87
CA HIS A 652 25.29 14.16 -10.83
C HIS A 652 25.46 12.76 -11.47
N LYS A 653 24.70 11.76 -11.00
CA LYS A 653 24.53 10.46 -11.66
C LYS A 653 23.16 10.36 -12.33
N THR A 654 22.11 10.87 -11.70
CA THR A 654 20.73 10.81 -12.21
C THR A 654 20.56 11.57 -13.53
N VAL A 655 21.09 12.80 -13.64
CA VAL A 655 20.90 13.59 -14.87
C VAL A 655 21.63 12.97 -16.07
N PRO A 656 22.92 12.58 -16.02
CA PRO A 656 23.58 11.89 -17.13
C PRO A 656 22.87 10.61 -17.57
N LEU A 657 22.42 9.77 -16.61
CA LEU A 657 21.67 8.55 -16.90
C LEU A 657 20.36 8.84 -17.65
N VAL A 658 19.65 9.89 -17.23
CA VAL A 658 18.46 10.37 -17.94
C VAL A 658 18.82 10.84 -19.35
N ARG A 659 19.87 11.65 -19.55
CA ARG A 659 20.28 12.12 -20.89
C ARG A 659 20.69 10.98 -21.83
N GLU A 660 21.25 9.90 -21.30
CA GLU A 660 21.55 8.68 -22.07
C GLU A 660 20.27 7.98 -22.54
N ILE A 661 19.26 7.86 -21.67
CA ILE A 661 17.93 7.31 -22.02
C ILE A 661 17.21 8.20 -23.04
N GLU A 662 17.27 9.53 -22.91
CA GLU A 662 16.66 10.45 -23.87
C GLU A 662 17.28 10.34 -25.27
N ALA A 663 18.61 10.19 -25.33
CA ALA A 663 19.35 10.00 -26.58
C ALA A 663 19.00 8.67 -27.28
N ASP A 664 18.90 7.58 -26.52
CA ASP A 664 18.58 6.24 -27.06
C ASP A 664 17.08 6.07 -27.39
N ALA A 665 16.18 6.71 -26.64
CA ALA A 665 14.73 6.55 -26.78
C ALA A 665 14.03 7.69 -27.56
N GLY A 666 14.72 8.79 -27.88
CA GLY A 666 14.21 9.88 -28.71
C GLY A 666 13.06 10.69 -28.09
N ARG A 667 12.98 10.74 -26.76
CA ARG A 667 11.94 11.43 -25.97
C ARG A 667 12.58 12.17 -24.79
N ALA A 668 11.97 13.25 -24.33
CA ALA A 668 12.40 13.93 -23.11
C ALA A 668 11.93 13.17 -21.84
N VAL A 669 12.74 13.24 -20.79
CA VAL A 669 12.55 12.59 -19.49
C VAL A 669 12.97 13.56 -18.39
N MET A 670 12.13 13.75 -17.38
CA MET A 670 12.41 14.63 -16.24
C MET A 670 13.18 13.88 -15.13
N PRO A 671 14.39 14.33 -14.74
CA PRO A 671 15.01 13.92 -13.48
C PRO A 671 14.23 14.52 -12.30
N VAL A 672 13.79 13.68 -11.36
CA VAL A 672 13.09 14.11 -10.15
C VAL A 672 13.92 13.76 -8.92
N MET A 673 14.33 14.78 -8.17
CA MET A 673 15.09 14.60 -6.93
C MET A 673 14.15 14.69 -5.72
N VAL A 674 14.17 13.67 -4.85
CA VAL A 674 13.44 13.69 -3.58
C VAL A 674 14.40 14.18 -2.50
N VAL A 675 14.07 15.31 -1.86
CA VAL A 675 14.96 16.07 -0.99
C VAL A 675 14.34 16.24 0.39
N TYR A 676 15.09 15.90 1.44
CA TYR A 676 14.76 16.23 2.82
C TYR A 676 15.58 17.46 3.26
N THR A 677 14.94 18.44 3.88
CA THR A 677 15.56 19.63 4.49
C THR A 677 15.36 19.68 6.02
N ALA A 678 14.82 18.59 6.57
CA ALA A 678 14.75 18.21 7.98
C ALA A 678 14.32 16.74 8.06
N ASN A 679 14.81 15.96 9.02
CA ASN A 679 14.44 14.55 9.12
C ASN A 679 13.03 14.37 9.71
N ALA A 680 12.05 14.05 8.87
CA ALA A 680 10.70 13.62 9.31
C ALA A 680 10.49 12.09 9.23
N SER A 681 11.46 11.34 8.70
CA SER A 681 11.41 9.88 8.61
C SER A 681 11.43 9.29 10.03
N GLY A 682 10.44 8.47 10.36
CA GLY A 682 10.19 8.01 11.74
C GLY A 682 9.29 8.94 12.58
N GLY A 683 8.81 10.05 12.02
CA GLY A 683 7.61 10.74 12.49
C GLY A 683 7.79 12.07 13.25
N SER A 684 9.00 12.60 13.44
CA SER A 684 9.16 13.96 14.01
C SER A 684 10.51 14.62 13.68
N ALA A 685 10.45 15.81 13.07
CA ALA A 685 11.58 16.67 12.72
C ALA A 685 11.88 17.76 13.78
N VAL A 686 11.28 17.66 14.96
CA VAL A 686 11.39 18.71 16.00
C VAL A 686 12.84 18.88 16.48
N SER A 687 13.63 17.81 16.55
CA SER A 687 15.05 17.86 16.91
C SER A 687 15.88 18.67 15.93
N ASP A 688 15.66 18.49 14.63
CA ASP A 688 16.46 19.10 13.56
C ASP A 688 16.18 20.60 13.41
N LEU A 689 14.98 21.04 13.78
CA LEU A 689 14.56 22.45 13.75
C LEU A 689 14.92 23.22 15.03
N GLN A 690 15.22 22.52 16.13
CA GLN A 690 15.64 23.13 17.40
C GLN A 690 17.17 23.11 17.58
N ASP A 691 17.87 22.15 16.98
CA ASP A 691 19.34 22.10 16.97
C ASP A 691 19.90 23.10 15.95
N GLU A 692 20.68 24.07 16.45
CA GLU A 692 21.27 25.14 15.63
C GLU A 692 22.28 24.62 14.59
N GLN A 693 23.01 23.54 14.90
CA GLN A 693 23.96 22.93 13.96
C GLN A 693 23.22 22.18 12.86
N ARG A 694 22.22 21.35 13.20
CA ARG A 694 21.41 20.62 12.21
C ARG A 694 20.67 21.57 11.28
N LEU A 695 20.05 22.63 11.83
CA LEU A 695 19.35 23.64 11.04
C LEU A 695 20.29 24.39 10.08
N ARG A 696 21.54 24.70 10.50
CA ARG A 696 22.57 25.26 9.61
C ARG A 696 22.92 24.27 8.49
N ASN A 697 23.17 23.01 8.87
CA ASN A 697 23.59 21.95 7.95
C ASN A 697 22.54 21.70 6.86
N HIS A 698 21.27 21.56 7.25
CA HIS A 698 20.11 21.44 6.34
C HIS A 698 20.03 22.60 5.34
N PHE A 699 20.18 23.85 5.78
CA PHE A 699 20.20 25.00 4.87
C PHE A 699 21.40 24.97 3.91
N GLY A 700 22.60 24.60 4.37
CA GLY A 700 23.80 24.52 3.54
C GLY A 700 23.70 23.42 2.47
N SER A 701 23.42 22.18 2.89
CA SER A 701 23.23 21.03 2.00
C SER A 701 22.16 21.30 0.95
N PHE A 702 21.03 21.90 1.32
CA PHE A 702 19.95 22.21 0.37
C PHE A 702 20.32 23.32 -0.63
N ILE A 703 21.13 24.30 -0.23
CA ILE A 703 21.69 25.28 -1.19
C ILE A 703 22.64 24.59 -2.17
N THR A 704 23.50 23.68 -1.71
CA THR A 704 24.38 22.90 -2.59
C THR A 704 23.58 22.07 -3.60
N GLN A 705 22.52 21.38 -3.16
CA GLN A 705 21.61 20.60 -4.02
C GLN A 705 20.90 21.48 -5.05
N CYS A 706 20.39 22.65 -4.64
CA CYS A 706 19.80 23.64 -5.55
C CYS A 706 20.79 24.06 -6.65
N LEU A 707 22.03 24.39 -6.27
CA LEU A 707 23.09 24.79 -7.21
C LEU A 707 23.47 23.66 -8.17
N ALA A 708 23.62 22.43 -7.65
CA ALA A 708 23.89 21.26 -8.47
C ALA A 708 22.79 21.00 -9.50
N ALA A 709 21.52 21.11 -9.10
CA ALA A 709 20.38 20.98 -10.02
C ALA A 709 20.31 22.09 -11.07
N GLN A 710 20.53 23.34 -10.65
CA GLN A 710 20.57 24.50 -11.54
C GLN A 710 21.74 24.44 -12.55
N SER A 711 22.84 23.76 -12.20
CA SER A 711 24.03 23.59 -13.06
C SER A 711 23.76 22.73 -14.32
N TRP A 712 22.74 21.87 -14.29
CA TRP A 712 22.38 20.97 -15.38
C TRP A 712 21.52 21.62 -16.48
N LYS A 713 21.25 22.93 -16.41
CA LYS A 713 20.45 23.66 -17.40
C LYS A 713 21.19 23.84 -18.72
N ASP A 714 20.52 23.51 -19.82
CA ASP A 714 20.98 23.78 -21.19
C ASP A 714 19.81 24.24 -22.10
N ASP A 715 20.07 24.48 -23.39
CA ASP A 715 19.09 24.98 -24.38
C ASP A 715 17.97 23.97 -24.70
N GLN A 716 18.19 22.67 -24.48
CA GLN A 716 17.19 21.60 -24.64
C GLN A 716 16.47 21.33 -23.32
N HIS A 717 17.15 21.52 -22.18
CA HIS A 717 16.65 21.28 -20.83
C HIS A 717 16.59 22.58 -20.00
N PRO A 718 15.71 23.55 -20.38
CA PRO A 718 15.61 24.84 -19.68
C PRO A 718 15.07 24.71 -18.25
N VAL A 719 14.39 23.61 -17.94
CA VAL A 719 14.07 23.11 -16.58
C VAL A 719 14.80 21.77 -16.46
N PRO A 720 15.99 21.71 -15.82
CA PRO A 720 16.84 20.52 -15.93
C PRO A 720 16.45 19.37 -14.99
N ALA A 721 15.76 19.67 -13.88
CA ALA A 721 15.23 18.70 -12.93
C ALA A 721 13.99 19.25 -12.21
N THR A 722 13.34 18.41 -11.42
CA THR A 722 12.20 18.73 -10.53
C THR A 722 12.49 18.25 -9.11
N PHE A 723 12.06 18.99 -8.07
CA PHE A 723 12.23 18.62 -6.66
C PHE A 723 10.90 18.21 -6.00
N VAL A 724 10.92 17.10 -5.27
CA VAL A 724 9.90 16.71 -4.28
C VAL A 724 10.49 16.99 -2.91
N LEU A 725 9.95 17.97 -2.19
CA LEU A 725 10.49 18.43 -0.91
C LEU A 725 9.79 17.80 0.29
N ASN A 726 10.60 17.45 1.28
CA ASN A 726 10.21 17.10 2.64
C ASN A 726 9.13 16.02 2.75
N PRO A 727 9.42 14.77 2.30
CA PRO A 727 8.58 13.61 2.61
C PRO A 727 8.32 13.49 4.12
N ASP A 728 7.11 13.05 4.46
CA ASP A 728 6.57 12.86 5.81
C ASP A 728 6.43 14.13 6.67
N PHE A 729 7.13 15.23 6.33
CA PHE A 729 7.20 16.44 7.16
C PHE A 729 5.83 17.09 7.35
N LEU A 730 5.05 17.34 6.28
CA LEU A 730 3.71 17.92 6.44
C LEU A 730 2.74 16.94 7.11
N GLY A 731 2.87 15.63 6.85
CA GLY A 731 2.01 14.60 7.45
C GLY A 731 2.24 14.44 8.96
N ALA A 732 3.49 14.31 9.37
CA ALA A 732 3.91 14.17 10.77
C ALA A 732 3.50 15.39 11.60
N MET A 733 3.67 16.62 11.06
CA MET A 733 3.23 17.83 11.74
C MET A 733 1.72 17.92 11.95
N GLN A 734 0.93 17.31 11.05
CA GLN A 734 -0.53 17.31 11.16
C GLN A 734 -1.02 16.19 12.12
N GLN A 735 -0.31 15.06 12.19
CA GLN A 735 -0.55 14.00 13.19
C GLN A 735 -0.11 14.37 14.62
N GLU A 736 1.03 15.04 14.80
CA GLU A 736 1.67 15.29 16.09
C GLU A 736 1.65 16.80 16.48
N PRO A 737 0.46 17.44 16.60
CA PRO A 737 0.38 18.89 16.75
C PRO A 737 0.98 19.42 18.05
N TYR A 738 1.29 18.57 19.04
CA TYR A 738 1.81 18.99 20.34
C TYR A 738 3.29 19.40 20.28
N GLY A 739 4.18 18.58 19.70
CA GLY A 739 5.57 18.94 19.47
C GLY A 739 5.69 20.18 18.58
N TYR A 740 4.98 20.21 17.45
CA TYR A 740 5.03 21.32 16.51
C TYR A 740 4.31 22.60 16.99
N THR A 741 3.43 22.53 17.98
CA THR A 741 2.94 23.73 18.69
C THR A 741 4.05 24.45 19.46
N ALA A 742 5.17 23.80 19.77
CA ALA A 742 6.37 24.52 20.22
C ALA A 742 7.03 25.33 19.09
N LEU A 743 7.04 24.79 17.85
CA LEU A 743 7.74 25.38 16.70
C LEU A 743 6.96 26.52 16.00
N ARG A 744 5.65 26.63 16.25
CA ARG A 744 4.83 27.78 15.83
C ARG A 744 5.07 29.07 16.64
N LYS A 745 5.94 29.05 17.66
CA LYS A 745 6.15 30.20 18.58
C LYS A 745 7.30 31.07 18.11
N ALA A 746 7.11 32.39 18.09
CA ALA A 746 8.17 33.32 17.70
C ALA A 746 9.46 33.10 18.51
N ASN A 747 10.58 32.87 17.79
CA ASN A 747 11.93 32.52 18.27
C ASN A 747 12.15 31.05 18.69
N SER A 748 11.30 30.11 18.27
CA SER A 748 11.51 28.67 18.47
C SER A 748 12.40 27.99 17.43
N VAL A 749 12.66 28.63 16.28
CA VAL A 749 13.52 28.11 15.19
C VAL A 749 14.43 29.24 14.73
N GLN A 750 15.76 29.10 14.78
CA GLN A 750 16.69 30.23 14.54
C GLN A 750 16.98 30.52 13.06
N VAL A 751 15.91 30.52 12.24
CA VAL A 751 15.91 30.62 10.76
C VAL A 751 16.92 31.63 10.22
N ASN A 752 16.80 32.90 10.59
CA ASN A 752 17.61 33.97 10.00
C ASN A 752 19.11 33.85 10.35
N VAL A 753 19.43 33.36 11.55
CA VAL A 753 20.81 33.22 12.01
C VAL A 753 21.46 32.02 11.32
N GLN A 754 20.80 30.87 11.28
CA GLN A 754 21.38 29.66 10.72
C GLN A 754 21.44 29.68 9.19
N LEU A 755 20.47 30.30 8.50
CA LEU A 755 20.54 30.53 7.06
C LEU A 755 21.71 31.47 6.69
N ALA A 756 21.92 32.53 7.47
CA ALA A 756 23.07 33.41 7.29
C ALA A 756 24.40 32.70 7.63
N ALA A 757 24.43 31.86 8.66
CA ALA A 757 25.61 31.06 9.02
C ALA A 757 25.97 30.06 7.90
N ALA A 758 24.97 29.38 7.32
CA ALA A 758 25.16 28.48 6.18
C ALA A 758 25.76 29.22 4.97
N ILE A 759 25.13 30.31 4.53
CA ILE A 759 25.59 31.10 3.37
C ILE A 759 26.98 31.72 3.56
N ASN A 760 27.38 32.04 4.79
CA ASN A 760 28.73 32.53 5.08
C ASN A 760 29.79 31.42 5.19
N ALA A 761 29.38 30.16 5.39
CA ALA A 761 30.27 29.01 5.50
C ALA A 761 30.45 28.26 4.16
N LEU A 762 29.44 28.28 3.29
CA LEU A 762 29.45 27.56 2.01
C LEU A 762 30.69 27.90 1.15
N PRO A 763 31.40 26.88 0.61
CA PRO A 763 32.58 27.08 -0.21
C PRO A 763 32.24 27.63 -1.60
N SER A 764 33.26 28.16 -2.28
CA SER A 764 33.15 28.70 -3.65
C SER A 764 32.89 27.59 -4.68
N MET A 765 31.61 27.30 -4.95
CA MET A 765 31.15 26.28 -5.90
C MET A 765 30.46 26.87 -7.16
N PRO A 766 30.26 26.10 -8.24
CA PRO A 766 29.62 26.59 -9.47
C PRO A 766 28.23 27.19 -9.21
N GLY A 767 27.93 28.32 -9.86
CA GLY A 767 26.65 29.03 -9.71
C GLY A 767 26.46 29.79 -8.40
N PHE A 768 27.24 29.53 -7.35
CA PHE A 768 27.07 30.20 -6.06
C PHE A 768 27.43 31.69 -6.14
N SER A 769 26.55 32.51 -5.59
CA SER A 769 26.85 33.88 -5.20
C SER A 769 26.03 34.20 -3.95
N ALA A 770 26.67 34.80 -2.94
CA ALA A 770 26.01 35.12 -1.67
C ALA A 770 24.92 36.21 -1.90
N PRO A 771 23.63 35.92 -1.66
CA PRO A 771 22.55 36.85 -1.91
C PRO A 771 22.42 37.90 -0.81
N THR A 772 21.67 38.98 -1.07
CA THR A 772 21.12 39.79 0.01
C THR A 772 19.91 39.07 0.58
N LEU A 773 20.03 38.53 1.80
CA LEU A 773 18.95 37.76 2.43
C LEU A 773 17.71 38.63 2.74
N PRO A 774 16.49 38.14 2.44
CA PRO A 774 15.27 38.66 3.05
C PRO A 774 15.22 38.28 4.54
N THR A 775 14.33 38.91 5.31
CA THR A 775 14.11 38.59 6.72
C THR A 775 12.86 37.73 6.88
N PHE A 776 13.03 36.55 7.47
CA PHE A 776 11.94 35.63 7.84
C PHE A 776 11.55 35.82 9.32
N SER A 777 10.49 35.16 9.77
CA SER A 777 10.28 34.94 11.20
C SER A 777 11.21 33.84 11.74
N ASN A 778 11.51 33.84 13.04
CA ASN A 778 12.30 32.80 13.69
C ASN A 778 11.38 31.70 14.27
N ASP A 779 10.61 31.06 13.40
CA ASP A 779 9.62 30.03 13.72
C ASP A 779 9.36 29.13 12.50
N LEU A 780 8.48 28.14 12.65
CA LEU A 780 8.11 27.18 11.61
C LEU A 780 7.62 27.84 10.31
N TYR A 781 6.86 28.94 10.38
CA TYR A 781 6.37 29.68 9.21
C TYR A 781 7.54 30.31 8.45
N GLY A 782 8.50 30.89 9.17
CA GLY A 782 9.72 31.45 8.61
C GLY A 782 10.63 30.39 8.00
N TYR A 783 10.72 29.20 8.60
CA TYR A 783 11.45 28.06 8.05
C TYR A 783 10.88 27.60 6.70
N VAL A 784 9.55 27.39 6.61
CA VAL A 784 8.86 27.02 5.36
C VAL A 784 9.14 28.04 4.25
N GLN A 785 9.09 29.34 4.58
CA GLN A 785 9.39 30.41 3.62
C GLN A 785 10.89 30.50 3.26
N ALA A 786 11.81 30.16 4.17
CA ALA A 786 13.24 30.08 3.89
C ALA A 786 13.59 28.93 2.93
N ILE A 787 12.98 27.75 3.12
CA ILE A 787 13.13 26.61 2.21
C ILE A 787 12.59 26.95 0.81
N ASN A 788 11.40 27.55 0.72
CA ASN A 788 10.84 28.04 -0.56
C ASN A 788 11.76 29.08 -1.24
N TYR A 789 12.31 30.01 -0.46
CA TYR A 789 13.24 31.03 -0.95
C TYR A 789 14.54 30.42 -1.48
N ILE A 790 15.12 29.41 -0.82
CA ILE A 790 16.35 28.74 -1.25
C ILE A 790 16.21 28.20 -2.68
N VAL A 791 15.11 27.51 -3.00
CA VAL A 791 14.89 27.03 -4.37
C VAL A 791 14.75 28.20 -5.34
N ARG A 792 13.93 29.23 -5.02
CA ARG A 792 13.73 30.37 -5.93
C ARG A 792 14.97 31.26 -6.10
N GLN A 793 15.92 31.23 -5.16
CA GLN A 793 17.17 32.02 -5.19
C GLN A 793 18.32 31.27 -5.88
N PHE A 794 18.50 29.98 -5.59
CA PHE A 794 19.66 29.20 -6.05
C PHE A 794 19.32 28.20 -7.17
N ALA A 795 18.04 27.90 -7.37
CA ALA A 795 17.52 27.02 -8.41
C ALA A 795 16.24 27.55 -9.10
N PRO A 796 16.20 28.82 -9.55
CA PRO A 796 14.98 29.46 -10.07
C PRO A 796 14.30 28.70 -11.23
N ASP A 797 15.08 27.96 -12.04
CA ASP A 797 14.54 27.19 -13.14
C ASP A 797 13.88 25.87 -12.72
N ILE A 798 14.29 25.27 -11.59
CA ILE A 798 13.77 23.99 -11.07
C ILE A 798 12.29 24.11 -10.68
N ALA A 799 11.48 23.14 -11.08
CA ALA A 799 10.11 22.98 -10.59
C ALA A 799 10.13 22.30 -9.23
N PHE A 800 9.32 22.73 -8.26
CA PHE A 800 9.26 22.04 -6.97
C PHE A 800 7.87 22.02 -6.33
N GLY A 801 7.66 21.03 -5.46
CA GLY A 801 6.47 20.88 -4.65
C GLY A 801 6.78 20.24 -3.30
N TRP A 802 5.96 20.54 -2.29
CA TRP A 802 6.05 19.87 -0.98
C TRP A 802 5.20 18.61 -0.96
N GLN A 803 5.58 17.64 -0.14
CA GLN A 803 4.85 16.40 0.07
C GLN A 803 3.93 16.43 1.30
N THR A 804 2.81 15.72 1.20
CA THR A 804 1.93 15.35 2.32
C THR A 804 1.42 13.92 2.16
N ASN A 805 1.01 13.28 3.24
CA ASN A 805 0.62 11.85 3.27
C ASN A 805 -0.90 11.68 3.43
N VAL A 806 -1.43 10.58 2.90
CA VAL A 806 -2.84 10.17 3.10
C VAL A 806 -3.23 9.94 4.58
N TRP A 807 -2.23 9.73 5.43
CA TRP A 807 -2.36 9.54 6.88
C TRP A 807 -2.18 10.83 7.69
N ALA A 808 -2.03 12.01 7.07
CA ALA A 808 -1.79 13.28 7.78
C ALA A 808 -2.84 13.62 8.86
N THR A 809 -4.06 13.09 8.75
CA THR A 809 -5.16 13.30 9.72
C THR A 809 -5.38 12.14 10.71
N GLY A 810 -4.51 11.12 10.73
CA GLY A 810 -4.64 9.94 11.60
C GLY A 810 -4.05 8.68 10.97
N THR A 811 -4.82 7.60 10.89
CA THR A 811 -4.46 6.41 10.09
C THR A 811 -5.12 6.47 8.72
N ALA A 812 -4.60 5.73 7.73
CA ALA A 812 -5.23 5.58 6.42
C ALA A 812 -6.58 4.84 6.45
N ASP A 813 -6.95 4.23 7.59
CA ASP A 813 -8.21 3.48 7.79
C ASP A 813 -9.46 4.29 7.47
N TRP A 814 -9.39 5.63 7.41
CA TRP A 814 -10.52 6.47 7.02
C TRP A 814 -11.04 6.15 5.61
N LEU A 815 -10.16 5.67 4.72
CA LEU A 815 -10.49 5.24 3.35
C LEU A 815 -11.37 3.98 3.30
N LEU A 816 -11.21 3.11 4.31
CA LEU A 816 -11.85 1.79 4.40
C LEU A 816 -13.29 1.88 4.93
N ARG A 817 -13.68 3.05 5.44
CA ARG A 817 -15.00 3.30 6.06
C ARG A 817 -16.07 3.48 4.99
N ALA A 818 -17.21 2.80 5.15
CA ALA A 818 -18.36 2.93 4.26
C ALA A 818 -18.96 4.36 4.19
N ASN A 819 -18.60 5.23 5.13
CA ASN A 819 -18.94 6.65 5.18
C ASN A 819 -17.70 7.56 5.10
N ALA A 820 -16.65 7.15 4.38
CA ALA A 820 -15.49 7.98 4.12
C ALA A 820 -15.88 9.36 3.55
N ALA A 821 -15.31 10.42 4.12
CA ALA A 821 -15.57 11.81 3.75
C ALA A 821 -14.32 12.43 3.11
N PRO A 822 -13.90 12.00 1.91
CA PRO A 822 -12.61 12.40 1.32
C PRO A 822 -12.51 13.91 1.09
N ARG A 823 -13.65 14.58 0.87
CA ARG A 823 -13.75 16.04 0.78
C ARG A 823 -13.39 16.74 2.11
N GLU A 824 -13.87 16.21 3.24
CA GLU A 824 -13.62 16.80 4.56
C GLU A 824 -12.16 16.58 4.98
N GLN A 825 -11.60 15.41 4.68
CA GLN A 825 -10.18 15.11 4.86
C GLN A 825 -9.29 16.05 4.02
N GLY A 826 -9.60 16.21 2.74
CA GLY A 826 -8.84 17.09 1.85
C GLY A 826 -8.97 18.58 2.22
N ALA A 827 -10.13 19.02 2.73
CA ALA A 827 -10.27 20.36 3.28
C ALA A 827 -9.36 20.57 4.50
N ALA A 828 -9.35 19.63 5.46
CA ALA A 828 -8.51 19.72 6.65
C ALA A 828 -7.00 19.73 6.35
N ILE A 829 -6.55 18.96 5.36
CA ILE A 829 -5.15 18.99 4.88
C ILE A 829 -4.83 20.33 4.20
N ALA A 830 -5.73 20.85 3.35
CA ALA A 830 -5.52 22.14 2.69
C ALA A 830 -5.49 23.32 3.68
N ASP A 831 -6.40 23.35 4.66
CA ASP A 831 -6.44 24.39 5.69
C ASP A 831 -5.17 24.40 6.55
N PHE A 832 -4.63 23.22 6.88
CA PHE A 832 -3.34 23.09 7.58
C PHE A 832 -2.15 23.60 6.73
N ILE A 833 -2.09 23.21 5.45
CA ILE A 833 -1.03 23.66 4.53
C ILE A 833 -1.11 25.18 4.27
N ASN A 834 -2.33 25.74 4.24
CA ASN A 834 -2.57 27.19 4.15
C ASN A 834 -2.19 27.93 5.44
N GLU A 835 -2.42 27.35 6.62
CA GLU A 835 -2.01 27.93 7.92
C GLU A 835 -0.49 28.02 8.05
N LEU A 836 0.25 27.00 7.59
CA LEU A 836 1.70 27.03 7.48
C LEU A 836 2.22 27.97 6.36
N GLY A 837 1.33 28.46 5.50
CA GLY A 837 1.67 29.40 4.42
C GLY A 837 2.53 28.80 3.29
N VAL A 838 2.54 27.46 3.13
CA VAL A 838 3.46 26.74 2.21
C VAL A 838 3.38 27.27 0.77
N TYR A 839 2.19 27.61 0.29
CA TYR A 839 1.94 28.13 -1.06
C TYR A 839 1.62 29.64 -1.08
N GLY A 840 1.91 30.35 0.02
CA GLY A 840 1.79 31.80 0.12
C GLY A 840 3.10 32.54 -0.17
N GLY A 841 2.98 33.82 -0.54
CA GLY A 841 4.12 34.72 -0.78
C GLY A 841 4.80 34.53 -2.14
N ASP A 842 5.82 35.35 -2.40
CA ASP A 842 6.52 35.43 -3.69
C ASP A 842 7.33 34.15 -4.03
N TYR A 843 7.54 33.27 -3.05
CA TYR A 843 8.37 32.07 -3.19
C TYR A 843 7.56 30.77 -3.39
N ALA A 844 6.23 30.85 -3.47
CA ALA A 844 5.32 29.70 -3.49
C ALA A 844 5.73 28.57 -4.47
N PRO A 845 5.69 27.28 -4.06
CA PRO A 845 6.02 26.14 -4.92
C PRO A 845 5.09 25.98 -6.12
N ASP A 846 5.48 25.13 -7.06
CA ASP A 846 4.80 24.93 -8.34
C ASP A 846 3.66 23.90 -8.28
N PHE A 847 3.78 22.86 -7.45
CA PHE A 847 2.82 21.75 -7.32
C PHE A 847 2.76 21.17 -5.89
N ILE A 848 1.80 20.28 -5.60
CA ILE A 848 1.64 19.54 -4.34
C ILE A 848 1.82 18.03 -4.58
N VAL A 849 2.40 17.29 -3.63
CA VAL A 849 2.73 15.86 -3.77
C VAL A 849 1.99 15.02 -2.71
N PHE A 850 1.42 13.88 -3.10
CA PHE A 850 0.61 13.02 -2.23
C PHE A 850 1.14 11.60 -2.13
N ASP A 851 1.55 11.22 -0.92
CA ASP A 851 1.96 9.84 -0.61
C ASP A 851 0.80 8.97 -0.11
N LYS A 852 0.81 7.72 -0.58
CA LYS A 852 -0.08 6.65 -0.11
C LYS A 852 0.47 5.95 1.15
N PHE A 853 1.79 5.96 1.35
CA PHE A 853 2.62 4.88 1.89
C PHE A 853 2.98 3.82 0.84
N GLU A 854 4.26 3.81 0.48
CA GLU A 854 5.00 2.90 -0.40
C GLU A 854 4.34 1.54 -0.70
N ARG A 855 3.99 0.76 0.33
CA ARG A 855 3.73 -0.69 0.25
C ARG A 855 2.70 -1.13 -0.80
N ASP A 856 3.04 -2.19 -1.53
CA ASP A 856 2.13 -2.94 -2.42
C ASP A 856 0.89 -3.39 -1.63
N CYS A 857 -0.32 -3.14 -2.14
CA CYS A 857 -1.54 -3.07 -1.33
C CYS A 857 -1.91 -4.37 -0.59
N PHE A 858 -1.55 -5.54 -1.13
CA PHE A 858 -1.83 -6.84 -0.51
C PHE A 858 -0.54 -7.54 -0.05
N SER A 859 0.55 -6.78 0.07
CA SER A 859 1.75 -7.19 0.82
C SER A 859 1.44 -7.37 2.31
N PRO A 860 2.18 -8.23 3.06
CA PRO A 860 1.99 -8.39 4.50
C PRO A 860 1.97 -7.05 5.27
N ASP A 861 2.94 -6.18 5.00
CA ASP A 861 3.06 -4.84 5.60
C ASP A 861 1.83 -3.95 5.32
N ALA A 862 1.26 -4.02 4.12
CA ALA A 862 0.10 -3.22 3.75
C ALA A 862 -1.21 -3.77 4.31
N LEU A 863 -1.35 -5.08 4.49
CA LEU A 863 -2.61 -5.72 4.88
C LEU A 863 -3.14 -5.25 6.24
N ALA A 864 -2.33 -4.64 7.10
CA ALA A 864 -2.81 -4.04 8.35
C ALA A 864 -3.76 -2.83 8.13
N HIS A 865 -3.37 -1.87 7.27
CA HIS A 865 -4.01 -0.53 7.16
C HIS A 865 -4.08 0.06 5.73
N TYR A 866 -3.39 -0.53 4.76
CA TYR A 866 -3.12 0.03 3.43
C TYR A 866 -3.56 -0.88 2.27
N GLY A 867 -4.37 -1.92 2.56
CA GLY A 867 -5.02 -2.73 1.54
C GLY A 867 -6.22 -2.01 0.95
N TRP A 868 -6.10 -1.54 -0.30
CA TRP A 868 -7.12 -0.70 -0.93
C TRP A 868 -7.87 -1.44 -2.04
N ASN A 869 -9.19 -1.29 -2.09
CA ASN A 869 -10.03 -1.69 -3.23
C ASN A 869 -10.35 -0.45 -4.10
N ALA A 870 -11.19 -0.57 -5.14
CA ALA A 870 -11.46 0.56 -6.05
C ALA A 870 -12.14 1.73 -5.32
N THR A 871 -13.07 1.45 -4.39
CA THR A 871 -13.70 2.47 -3.53
C THR A 871 -12.65 3.23 -2.71
N CYS A 872 -11.66 2.54 -2.15
CA CYS A 872 -10.59 3.16 -1.37
C CYS A 872 -9.71 4.08 -2.24
N TRP A 873 -9.38 3.66 -3.47
CA TRP A 873 -8.66 4.50 -4.43
C TRP A 873 -9.45 5.74 -4.85
N PHE A 874 -10.77 5.64 -5.07
CA PHE A 874 -11.63 6.80 -5.33
C PHE A 874 -11.72 7.75 -4.12
N ASN A 875 -11.70 7.22 -2.89
CA ASN A 875 -11.63 8.05 -1.68
C ASN A 875 -10.29 8.82 -1.61
N TYR A 876 -9.15 8.16 -1.85
CA TYR A 876 -7.84 8.81 -1.92
C TYR A 876 -7.80 9.91 -2.99
N LEU A 877 -8.23 9.61 -4.21
CA LEU A 877 -8.28 10.60 -5.29
C LEU A 877 -9.26 11.76 -4.99
N GLY A 878 -10.36 11.50 -4.30
CA GLY A 878 -11.29 12.54 -3.82
C GLY A 878 -10.63 13.53 -2.85
N MET A 879 -9.75 13.05 -1.96
CA MET A 879 -8.94 13.89 -1.08
C MET A 879 -7.91 14.71 -1.88
N VAL A 880 -7.13 14.06 -2.75
CA VAL A 880 -6.15 14.72 -3.64
C VAL A 880 -6.80 15.88 -4.41
N LYS A 881 -7.97 15.62 -5.01
CA LYS A 881 -8.75 16.60 -5.77
C LYS A 881 -9.18 17.81 -4.95
N GLU A 882 -9.64 17.59 -3.72
CA GLU A 882 -10.05 18.69 -2.84
C GLU A 882 -8.85 19.54 -2.42
N VAL A 883 -7.74 18.93 -2.00
CA VAL A 883 -6.52 19.63 -1.59
C VAL A 883 -5.95 20.45 -2.75
N ALA A 884 -5.75 19.82 -3.92
CA ALA A 884 -5.24 20.47 -5.11
C ALA A 884 -6.10 21.68 -5.54
N ARG A 885 -7.44 21.55 -5.46
CA ARG A 885 -8.37 22.65 -5.75
C ARG A 885 -8.31 23.75 -4.70
N ALA A 886 -8.19 23.41 -3.42
CA ALA A 886 -8.14 24.37 -2.32
C ALA A 886 -6.81 25.16 -2.29
N LEU A 887 -5.69 24.52 -2.63
CA LEU A 887 -4.38 25.17 -2.78
C LEU A 887 -4.19 25.88 -4.13
N GLN A 888 -5.05 25.60 -5.12
CA GLN A 888 -4.89 26.01 -6.53
C GLN A 888 -3.54 25.55 -7.13
N LYS A 889 -3.17 24.29 -6.85
CA LYS A 889 -1.90 23.67 -7.27
C LYS A 889 -2.14 22.27 -7.84
N PRO A 890 -1.52 21.89 -8.97
CA PRO A 890 -1.68 20.56 -9.53
C PRO A 890 -0.99 19.50 -8.65
N ALA A 891 -1.48 18.27 -8.72
CA ALA A 891 -1.08 17.17 -7.87
C ALA A 891 -0.12 16.18 -8.56
N MET A 892 0.94 15.80 -7.86
CA MET A 892 1.75 14.62 -8.18
C MET A 892 1.37 13.50 -7.19
N LEU A 893 1.15 12.29 -7.70
CA LEU A 893 1.01 11.10 -6.86
C LEU A 893 2.39 10.46 -6.68
N TRP A 894 2.90 10.45 -5.45
CA TRP A 894 4.19 9.84 -5.07
C TRP A 894 4.16 9.55 -3.57
N GLN A 895 4.37 8.32 -3.08
CA GLN A 895 4.86 7.15 -3.81
C GLN A 895 3.74 6.12 -4.06
N ILE A 896 3.55 5.69 -5.31
CA ILE A 896 2.47 4.76 -5.69
C ILE A 896 3.02 3.35 -6.02
N PRO A 897 2.55 2.28 -5.34
CA PRO A 897 2.95 0.91 -5.66
C PRO A 897 2.49 0.48 -7.05
N GLY A 898 3.41 -0.06 -7.83
CA GLY A 898 3.17 -0.53 -9.20
C GLY A 898 2.55 -1.92 -9.32
N GLY A 899 2.48 -2.70 -8.23
CA GLY A 899 2.03 -4.09 -8.27
C GLY A 899 0.59 -4.24 -8.78
N HIS A 900 0.31 -5.42 -9.34
CA HIS A 900 -0.99 -5.76 -9.91
C HIS A 900 -1.66 -6.95 -9.20
N MET A 901 -2.90 -7.22 -9.58
CA MET A 901 -3.66 -8.39 -9.17
C MET A 901 -3.49 -9.48 -10.24
N PRO A 902 -2.60 -10.47 -10.06
CA PRO A 902 -2.35 -11.49 -11.08
C PRO A 902 -3.57 -12.36 -11.35
N THR A 903 -3.75 -12.75 -12.61
CA THR A 903 -4.91 -13.54 -13.05
C THR A 903 -4.72 -15.04 -12.88
N VAL A 904 -5.81 -15.81 -12.90
CA VAL A 904 -5.79 -17.29 -12.94
C VAL A 904 -4.96 -17.81 -14.13
N ALA A 905 -5.02 -17.14 -15.28
CA ALA A 905 -4.28 -17.50 -16.48
C ALA A 905 -2.78 -17.15 -16.43
N GLU A 906 -2.39 -16.20 -15.58
CA GLU A 906 -1.01 -15.78 -15.36
C GLU A 906 -0.34 -16.58 -14.23
N GLY A 907 -1.10 -16.96 -13.20
CA GLY A 907 -0.57 -17.58 -12.00
C GLY A 907 0.25 -16.59 -11.16
N THR A 908 1.18 -17.11 -10.36
CA THR A 908 1.99 -16.32 -9.41
C THR A 908 3.49 -16.53 -9.62
N SER A 909 3.90 -16.81 -10.87
CA SER A 909 5.29 -17.04 -11.27
C SER A 909 5.99 -15.78 -11.78
N LYS A 910 5.22 -14.79 -12.26
CA LYS A 910 5.71 -13.46 -12.67
C LYS A 910 5.81 -12.46 -11.53
N ILE A 911 4.95 -12.59 -10.52
CA ILE A 911 4.85 -11.67 -9.38
C ILE A 911 4.68 -12.47 -8.09
N ALA A 912 5.49 -12.16 -7.08
CA ALA A 912 5.45 -12.81 -5.79
C ALA A 912 4.29 -12.30 -4.93
N ALA A 913 3.79 -13.12 -3.99
CA ALA A 913 2.65 -12.76 -3.14
C ALA A 913 2.88 -11.50 -2.28
N ALA A 914 4.13 -11.19 -1.94
CA ALA A 914 4.50 -9.96 -1.24
C ALA A 914 4.31 -8.67 -2.07
N HIS A 915 4.09 -8.77 -3.39
CA HIS A 915 3.93 -7.63 -4.30
C HIS A 915 2.55 -7.55 -4.96
N PHE A 916 1.60 -8.42 -4.59
CA PHE A 916 0.22 -8.31 -5.07
C PHE A 916 -0.36 -6.95 -4.66
N ALA A 917 -0.94 -6.20 -5.60
CA ALA A 917 -1.56 -4.91 -5.28
C ALA A 917 -2.70 -4.55 -6.25
N SER A 918 -3.64 -3.73 -5.77
CA SER A 918 -4.67 -3.13 -6.62
C SER A 918 -4.20 -1.87 -7.34
N GLY A 919 -3.06 -1.28 -6.95
CA GLY A 919 -2.61 0.03 -7.44
C GLY A 919 -2.35 0.08 -8.94
N GLY A 920 -1.44 -0.76 -9.45
CA GLY A 920 -1.20 -0.88 -10.87
C GLY A 920 -2.48 -1.20 -11.64
N THR A 921 -3.24 -2.19 -11.16
CA THR A 921 -4.51 -2.63 -11.79
C THR A 921 -5.58 -1.53 -11.83
N PHE A 922 -5.71 -0.70 -10.79
CA PHE A 922 -6.69 0.38 -10.72
C PHE A 922 -6.37 1.52 -11.69
N PHE A 923 -5.12 1.99 -11.68
CA PHE A 923 -4.72 3.12 -12.52
C PHE A 923 -4.52 2.73 -13.98
N MET A 924 -3.90 1.57 -14.24
CA MET A 924 -3.54 1.17 -15.61
C MET A 924 -4.59 0.29 -16.29
N GLY A 925 -5.49 -0.34 -15.53
CA GLY A 925 -6.54 -1.22 -16.04
C GLY A 925 -6.02 -2.61 -16.45
N ASP A 926 -6.84 -3.64 -16.20
CA ASP A 926 -6.61 -5.00 -16.68
C ASP A 926 -7.89 -5.62 -17.25
N SER A 927 -7.98 -5.64 -18.59
CA SER A 927 -9.06 -6.24 -19.35
C SER A 927 -9.15 -7.77 -19.20
N ARG A 928 -8.14 -8.43 -18.60
CA ARG A 928 -8.18 -9.86 -18.27
C ARG A 928 -9.04 -10.14 -17.03
N ILE A 929 -9.29 -9.13 -16.20
CA ILE A 929 -10.18 -9.19 -15.03
C ILE A 929 -11.55 -8.61 -15.38
N GLY A 930 -11.58 -7.38 -15.91
CA GLY A 930 -12.84 -6.66 -16.15
C GLY A 930 -13.70 -6.59 -14.88
N SER A 931 -14.98 -6.95 -14.99
CA SER A 931 -15.90 -7.02 -13.85
C SER A 931 -15.92 -8.39 -13.12
N ASP A 932 -15.12 -9.38 -13.55
CA ASP A 932 -15.09 -10.70 -12.90
C ASP A 932 -13.87 -10.84 -11.97
N ILE A 933 -14.10 -10.56 -10.69
CA ILE A 933 -13.13 -10.74 -9.60
C ILE A 933 -12.54 -12.16 -9.58
N ASN A 934 -13.23 -13.17 -10.09
CA ASN A 934 -12.79 -14.55 -10.03
C ASN A 934 -11.80 -14.94 -11.16
N ALA A 935 -11.57 -14.03 -12.12
CA ALA A 935 -10.43 -14.11 -13.04
C ALA A 935 -9.08 -13.79 -12.36
N ILE A 936 -9.09 -13.30 -11.11
CA ILE A 936 -7.90 -13.11 -10.25
C ILE A 936 -7.49 -14.44 -9.63
N THR A 937 -6.19 -14.67 -9.43
CA THR A 937 -5.66 -15.92 -8.87
C THR A 937 -6.23 -16.23 -7.46
N PRO A 938 -6.60 -17.49 -7.16
CA PRO A 938 -7.06 -17.89 -5.82
C PRO A 938 -6.05 -17.60 -4.71
N THR A 939 -4.75 -17.52 -5.02
CA THR A 939 -3.71 -17.16 -4.04
C THR A 939 -3.93 -15.77 -3.45
N LEU A 940 -4.39 -14.81 -4.26
CA LEU A 940 -4.72 -13.45 -3.83
C LEU A 940 -6.14 -13.39 -3.27
N LEU A 941 -7.12 -14.01 -3.93
CA LEU A 941 -8.51 -13.96 -3.46
C LEU A 941 -8.71 -14.57 -2.07
N ASN A 942 -7.93 -15.60 -1.72
CA ASN A 942 -7.94 -16.24 -0.40
C ASN A 942 -6.94 -15.62 0.60
N THR A 943 -6.24 -14.54 0.25
CA THR A 943 -5.41 -13.80 1.22
C THR A 943 -6.29 -13.28 2.35
N ALA A 944 -5.94 -13.63 3.59
CA ALA A 944 -6.68 -13.23 4.78
C ALA A 944 -6.59 -11.72 5.02
N MET A 945 -7.65 -11.14 5.58
CA MET A 945 -7.71 -9.73 5.98
C MET A 945 -8.29 -9.57 7.38
N ASN A 946 -7.89 -8.50 8.07
CA ASN A 946 -8.45 -8.15 9.37
C ASN A 946 -9.93 -7.77 9.25
N SER A 947 -10.82 -8.67 9.66
CA SER A 947 -12.26 -8.44 9.60
C SER A 947 -12.76 -7.28 10.49
N THR A 948 -11.96 -6.79 11.43
CA THR A 948 -12.25 -5.57 12.20
C THR A 948 -11.97 -4.31 11.36
N THR A 949 -10.82 -4.27 10.68
CA THR A 949 -10.38 -3.12 9.87
C THR A 949 -11.14 -3.02 8.53
N TYR A 950 -11.30 -4.14 7.83
CA TYR A 950 -11.91 -4.19 6.50
C TYR A 950 -13.38 -4.62 6.52
N GLY A 951 -13.88 -5.19 7.62
CA GLY A 951 -15.24 -5.74 7.70
C GLY A 951 -15.46 -7.05 6.93
N VAL A 952 -14.39 -7.68 6.43
CA VAL A 952 -14.38 -8.95 5.67
C VAL A 952 -13.13 -9.76 6.00
N ALA A 953 -13.19 -11.07 5.82
CA ALA A 953 -12.10 -11.98 6.16
C ALA A 953 -11.09 -12.24 5.03
N THR A 954 -11.39 -11.84 3.78
CA THR A 954 -10.52 -12.10 2.61
C THR A 954 -10.43 -10.92 1.66
N VAL A 955 -9.34 -10.84 0.88
CA VAL A 955 -9.20 -9.86 -0.22
C VAL A 955 -10.27 -10.08 -1.30
N GLY A 956 -10.63 -11.33 -1.61
CA GLY A 956 -11.68 -11.61 -2.58
C GLY A 956 -13.03 -11.01 -2.19
N ASP A 957 -13.39 -11.04 -0.90
CA ASP A 957 -14.62 -10.43 -0.40
C ASP A 957 -14.51 -8.90 -0.30
N PHE A 958 -13.31 -8.37 -0.07
CA PHE A 958 -13.05 -6.93 -0.06
C PHE A 958 -13.17 -6.31 -1.46
N LEU A 959 -12.70 -6.99 -2.50
CA LEU A 959 -12.87 -6.58 -3.90
C LEU A 959 -14.34 -6.69 -4.34
N ARG A 960 -15.08 -7.71 -3.89
CA ARG A 960 -16.52 -7.86 -4.17
C ARG A 960 -17.37 -6.72 -3.63
N ARG A 961 -16.91 -5.97 -2.62
CA ARG A 961 -17.60 -4.77 -2.09
C ARG A 961 -17.66 -3.61 -3.07
N ASP A 962 -16.80 -3.56 -4.09
CA ASP A 962 -16.88 -2.54 -5.15
C ASP A 962 -18.07 -2.76 -6.12
N GLY A 963 -19.01 -3.65 -5.79
CA GLY A 963 -20.32 -3.74 -6.46
C GLY A 963 -20.27 -4.24 -7.91
N GLY A 964 -19.18 -4.90 -8.32
CA GLY A 964 -18.93 -5.27 -9.71
C GLY A 964 -18.20 -4.19 -10.52
N TYR A 965 -17.40 -3.34 -9.85
CA TYR A 965 -16.45 -2.43 -10.51
C TYR A 965 -15.62 -3.15 -11.59
N ASP A 966 -15.46 -2.48 -12.71
CA ASP A 966 -14.79 -2.98 -13.90
C ASP A 966 -13.31 -2.58 -13.88
N TRP A 967 -12.47 -3.54 -13.49
CA TRP A 967 -11.02 -3.40 -13.41
C TRP A 967 -10.35 -3.28 -14.78
N SER A 968 -11.08 -3.37 -15.91
CA SER A 968 -10.52 -3.01 -17.22
C SER A 968 -10.31 -1.51 -17.40
N GLN A 969 -10.91 -0.67 -16.54
CA GLN A 969 -10.83 0.79 -16.63
C GLN A 969 -9.46 1.31 -16.20
N MET A 970 -8.72 1.85 -17.17
CA MET A 970 -7.48 2.60 -16.95
C MET A 970 -7.78 3.98 -16.31
N GLN A 971 -7.87 4.05 -14.98
CA GLN A 971 -8.18 5.30 -14.26
C GLN A 971 -7.14 6.41 -14.45
N ALA A 972 -5.95 6.11 -14.96
CA ALA A 972 -4.97 7.11 -15.44
C ALA A 972 -5.62 8.14 -16.38
N LEU A 973 -6.52 7.70 -17.29
CA LEU A 973 -7.23 8.59 -18.23
C LEU A 973 -8.15 9.62 -17.53
N ASN A 974 -8.49 9.39 -16.27
CA ASN A 974 -9.37 10.22 -15.45
C ASN A 974 -8.61 11.08 -14.41
N LEU A 975 -7.31 10.87 -14.18
CA LEU A 975 -6.56 11.59 -13.13
C LEU A 975 -6.49 13.13 -13.32
N PRO A 976 -6.48 13.70 -14.54
CA PRO A 976 -6.64 15.13 -14.74
C PRO A 976 -7.92 15.72 -14.09
N ASP A 977 -9.02 14.97 -14.02
CA ASP A 977 -10.24 15.39 -13.33
C ASP A 977 -10.11 15.41 -11.80
N TYR A 978 -9.05 14.82 -11.26
CA TYR A 978 -8.64 14.90 -9.84
C TYR A 978 -7.50 15.91 -9.62
N ASN A 979 -7.27 16.80 -10.59
CA ASN A 979 -6.21 17.81 -10.62
C ASN A 979 -4.77 17.24 -10.67
N VAL A 980 -4.59 15.98 -11.08
CA VAL A 980 -3.28 15.31 -11.12
C VAL A 980 -2.58 15.50 -12.46
N PHE A 981 -1.27 15.80 -12.43
CA PHE A 981 -0.42 15.94 -13.62
C PHE A 981 0.64 14.84 -13.76
N ALA A 982 1.00 14.14 -12.69
CA ALA A 982 2.02 13.08 -12.71
C ALA A 982 1.75 11.95 -11.69
N VAL A 983 2.19 10.74 -12.02
CA VAL A 983 2.22 9.57 -11.13
C VAL A 983 3.63 8.96 -11.11
N LEU A 984 4.20 8.79 -9.92
CA LEU A 984 5.52 8.20 -9.71
C LEU A 984 5.42 6.86 -8.98
N TRP A 985 6.07 5.86 -9.57
CA TRP A 985 5.83 4.43 -9.34
C TRP A 985 6.97 3.73 -8.58
N GLY A 986 6.57 2.88 -7.64
CA GLY A 986 7.46 2.03 -6.82
C GLY A 986 8.42 2.80 -5.93
N GLY A 987 9.30 2.08 -5.25
CA GLY A 987 10.29 2.65 -4.34
C GLY A 987 11.32 1.65 -3.86
N GLY A 988 11.79 1.81 -2.62
CA GLY A 988 12.88 1.01 -2.05
C GLY A 988 12.56 -0.48 -1.97
N SER A 989 11.29 -0.85 -1.79
CA SER A 989 10.86 -2.25 -1.64
C SER A 989 9.55 -2.59 -2.38
N THR A 990 9.15 -1.82 -3.39
CA THR A 990 7.86 -2.01 -4.10
C THR A 990 7.89 -1.77 -5.60
N VAL A 991 7.04 -2.50 -6.32
CA VAL A 991 7.08 -2.61 -7.78
C VAL A 991 7.05 -1.24 -8.46
N SER A 992 7.98 -1.03 -9.39
CA SER A 992 8.13 0.16 -10.23
C SER A 992 7.96 -0.22 -11.70
N ILE A 993 8.07 0.73 -12.62
CA ILE A 993 8.03 0.49 -14.08
C ILE A 993 9.12 -0.52 -14.51
N THR A 994 10.24 -0.56 -13.79
CA THR A 994 11.31 -1.56 -13.95
C THR A 994 11.82 -2.01 -12.57
N THR A 995 12.60 -3.09 -12.55
CA THR A 995 13.39 -3.48 -11.37
C THR A 995 14.46 -2.43 -11.04
N ILE A 996 14.73 -2.27 -9.75
CA ILE A 996 15.94 -1.68 -9.15
C ILE A 996 16.62 -2.69 -8.21
N HIS A 997 16.40 -3.99 -8.46
CA HIS A 997 16.84 -5.17 -7.70
C HIS A 997 16.19 -5.35 -6.32
N SER A 998 15.93 -4.26 -5.56
CA SER A 998 15.36 -4.34 -4.21
C SER A 998 13.83 -4.32 -4.15
N ASN A 999 13.16 -4.01 -5.25
CA ASN A 999 11.78 -3.54 -5.27
C ASN A 999 10.75 -4.57 -5.76
N GLY A 1000 11.15 -5.83 -5.90
CA GLY A 1000 10.32 -6.89 -6.47
C GLY A 1000 10.20 -6.81 -7.99
N GLU A 1001 9.57 -7.83 -8.57
CA GLU A 1001 9.27 -7.90 -10.00
C GLU A 1001 7.81 -8.31 -10.24
N ASP A 1002 7.25 -7.82 -11.34
CA ASP A 1002 5.90 -8.11 -11.84
C ASP A 1002 5.92 -8.91 -13.16
N GLY A 1003 7.11 -9.36 -13.58
CA GLY A 1003 7.34 -10.01 -14.87
C GLY A 1003 7.09 -9.11 -16.08
N GLY A 1004 7.20 -7.78 -15.91
CA GLY A 1004 7.09 -6.76 -16.95
C GLY A 1004 5.70 -6.13 -17.11
N TRP A 1005 4.71 -6.51 -16.30
CA TRP A 1005 3.30 -6.11 -16.47
C TRP A 1005 3.10 -4.59 -16.54
N LEU A 1006 3.67 -3.83 -15.60
CA LEU A 1006 3.55 -2.38 -15.57
C LEU A 1006 4.26 -1.72 -16.75
N SER A 1007 5.37 -2.31 -17.23
CA SER A 1007 6.09 -1.84 -18.41
C SER A 1007 5.27 -2.02 -19.71
N GLU A 1008 4.56 -3.15 -19.84
CA GLU A 1008 3.60 -3.39 -20.92
C GLU A 1008 2.43 -2.39 -20.82
N LYS A 1009 1.94 -2.12 -19.61
CA LYS A 1009 0.88 -1.14 -19.36
C LYS A 1009 1.28 0.31 -19.64
N MET A 1010 2.53 0.69 -19.43
CA MET A 1010 3.02 2.00 -19.91
C MET A 1010 2.96 2.06 -21.44
N ALA A 1011 3.37 1.00 -22.15
CA ALA A 1011 3.27 0.97 -23.61
C ALA A 1011 1.82 1.06 -24.13
N GLU A 1012 0.85 0.48 -23.41
CA GLU A 1012 -0.58 0.68 -23.68
C GLU A 1012 -1.01 2.15 -23.50
N TYR A 1013 -0.68 2.78 -22.37
CA TYR A 1013 -1.07 4.16 -22.07
C TYR A 1013 -0.44 5.19 -23.03
N TYR A 1014 0.87 5.11 -23.27
CA TYR A 1014 1.60 6.06 -24.12
C TYR A 1014 1.30 5.90 -25.63
N ALA A 1015 0.51 4.89 -26.04
CA ALA A 1015 -0.06 4.84 -27.39
C ALA A 1015 -1.14 5.91 -27.62
N ALA A 1016 -1.82 6.37 -26.56
CA ALA A 1016 -2.82 7.42 -26.60
C ALA A 1016 -2.91 8.18 -25.24
N PRO A 1017 -1.85 8.90 -24.83
CA PRO A 1017 -1.74 9.48 -23.49
C PRO A 1017 -2.77 10.59 -23.25
N ARG A 1018 -3.12 10.81 -21.99
CA ARG A 1018 -4.18 11.76 -21.60
C ARG A 1018 -3.64 13.19 -21.55
N TYR A 1019 -3.75 13.89 -22.66
CA TYR A 1019 -3.51 15.33 -22.77
C TYR A 1019 -4.46 16.15 -21.86
N PHE A 1020 -3.95 17.28 -21.36
CA PHE A 1020 -4.68 18.22 -20.50
C PHE A 1020 -5.61 19.20 -21.25
N SER A 1021 -5.76 19.03 -22.58
CA SER A 1021 -6.48 19.92 -23.50
C SER A 1021 -7.17 19.14 -24.61
#